data_AF-A0A101QEE9-F1
#
_entry.id   AF-A0A101QEE9-F1
#
_cell.length_a   1.000
_cell.length_b   1.000
_cell.length_c   1.000
_cell.angle_alpha   90.00
_cell.angle_beta   90.00
_cell.angle_gamma   90.00
#
_symmetry.space_group_name_H-M   'P 1'
#
loop_
_entity.id
_entity.type
_entity.pdbx_description
1 polymer ?
#
loop_
_entity_poly.entity_id
_entity_poly.type
_entity_poly.pdbx_seq_one_letter_code
_entity_poly.pdbx_strand_id
1 'polypeptide(L)'
;MEWAARHAKGSKAWAILKAKKTGKKVVAYDETTATSYTVANPDGTLTTDLTSGPERVWRGGKWRKVDVTLTRSGDGTVKAKEHPNGLRLAGKGGTTARSLAAAREATPRDLVTLGSGDQAVTLQWKGGLPTPELDGTTARYRDAVPGADVIVEATRTGFEQFVEIKRRPSGSYSYTLPVKAKGLKARANQDGAVTFTDAKTGRRRATLPAPVMWDASVDKRSGEHTRRARVAMKVVNKGTGRIDLVVAPSADFLADPTTKYPVTVDPSTSALASTFDTYVQRGETVDLSTDTELDFGNPGTTNADGTTRVARSFIHWNTTPIQDALIVDTNLALWNFHSGNTDCTAQSWTVWDTTAASTSSRWTSQPTWNQEYHSSTQTRGNPNCTSTQPDGWINADVDTLVQSWASAKATRGYMGLRAATDDPLAWKRVNSGNATTNQPKLTVTYNYRPSDGTDRQAGAPFKSYAGVWAVNTTTPTLRDTFTDPDGDTVNGTFQVYDAATNTPISTPAGDGLLVSSFGPQGQPVSVVVPAGQLKDGKTYKFRTNAYDGTHYNLSWSPWTEFVVDTTAPGEPSPVSSAQYPEGGYGGGSGQSGTWTATTASDANRLRYRVDGEDPDPDAGATGRGTWQTVNTTTSSAGTSGSFAVTPTTDGAHQVETQAVDRADNVGATNEYGFIAGAAPATRSHKVDITLNAPVTTALDPADWNNPYPAFGWDGWDTATSSGNMTVDAPPALSPKKRITKAGGVTLTMIPQKQRTPAAAEALRQYRKQHKSPTDAAPLAASSYTGPVLDPSWCDPTNINQKSFIRRTEACLLFTWGAEATSPQGIYRQYWDVMWQVKLDPKGNTIKTFLQMYPLMPTVQEQWPSSPKAMAFNVVTGCRNGGCTSGTGFDWETGRTPSWSSGLDQHLAQGTADFTWDGSVTNAAGLKDKDLSKVLSLLVGASFSTDTPDLVVTQDKVSSGPFNIRCDKVYTSSGCVIPSYSPGYSMNSKKFPAAAAHAWLIQNRLAPEFFGQTPVTPLQYMPNKTRNAAGASGAGRSETANRYRVCYGAAANKMVYRTDTALHPELSGSNKDSRSCDEYSFNATYQSAGMPTTEGGKNPRPVSDALQGRECVQTYEKKLPDGTYRLYDDERYAAPTWDETCGRSSMSLNVNSLSMSRFGSFASTFRLLDKDTYWVDIDGFQDCDATADVIKCAQRP
;
A
#
# COMPACT_ATOMS: atom_id res chain seq x y z
N MET A 1 0.52 26.76 -15.09
CA MET A 1 0.45 28.19 -14.72
C MET A 1 -0.91 28.58 -14.12
N GLU A 2 -2.03 28.01 -14.56
CA GLU A 2 -3.38 28.32 -14.04
C GLU A 2 -3.58 28.06 -12.53
N TRP A 3 -3.06 26.94 -11.99
CA TRP A 3 -3.18 26.62 -10.56
C TRP A 3 -2.50 27.68 -9.66
N ALA A 4 -1.30 28.12 -10.04
CA ALA A 4 -0.54 29.13 -9.31
C ALA A 4 -1.23 30.50 -9.34
N ALA A 5 -1.93 30.83 -10.43
CA ALA A 5 -2.72 32.06 -10.54
C ALA A 5 -3.98 31.99 -9.64
N ARG A 6 -4.68 30.86 -9.62
CA ARG A 6 -5.90 30.66 -8.78
C ARG A 6 -5.63 30.63 -7.28
N HIS A 7 -4.40 30.32 -6.85
CA HIS A 7 -4.00 30.26 -5.44
C HIS A 7 -3.05 31.39 -5.04
N ALA A 8 -2.84 32.38 -5.91
CA ALA A 8 -2.00 33.53 -5.61
C ALA A 8 -2.61 34.34 -4.45
N LYS A 9 -1.74 35.01 -3.69
CA LYS A 9 -2.15 35.92 -2.62
C LYS A 9 -3.05 37.02 -3.19
N GLY A 10 -4.34 36.99 -2.85
CA GLY A 10 -5.35 37.91 -3.38
C GLY A 10 -6.57 37.20 -4.00
N SER A 11 -6.42 35.95 -4.43
CA SER A 11 -7.49 35.12 -5.01
C SER A 11 -8.53 34.66 -3.97
N LYS A 12 -9.71 34.22 -4.43
CA LYS A 12 -10.77 33.62 -3.59
C LYS A 12 -10.24 32.42 -2.78
N ALA A 13 -9.64 31.44 -3.46
CA ALA A 13 -9.13 30.22 -2.84
C ALA A 13 -8.06 30.51 -1.78
N TRP A 14 -7.14 31.45 -2.05
CA TRP A 14 -6.16 31.88 -1.05
C TRP A 14 -6.82 32.54 0.17
N ALA A 15 -7.80 33.41 -0.06
CA ALA A 15 -8.50 34.12 1.00
C ALA A 15 -9.27 33.15 1.92
N ILE A 16 -9.97 32.18 1.34
CA ILE A 16 -10.71 31.13 2.06
C ILE A 16 -9.76 30.31 2.94
N LEU A 17 -8.68 29.80 2.36
CA LEU A 17 -7.67 29.03 3.12
C LEU A 17 -7.11 29.85 4.29
N LYS A 18 -6.79 31.13 4.04
CA LYS A 18 -6.25 32.02 5.08
C LYS A 18 -7.29 32.33 6.16
N ALA A 19 -8.57 32.49 5.79
CA ALA A 19 -9.65 32.75 6.72
C ALA A 19 -9.90 31.56 7.64
N LYS A 20 -10.07 30.35 7.06
CA LYS A 20 -10.16 29.08 7.79
C LYS A 20 -8.97 28.90 8.75
N LYS A 21 -7.74 29.13 8.27
CA LYS A 21 -6.51 29.00 9.07
C LYS A 21 -6.40 30.00 10.22
N THR A 22 -6.91 31.22 10.05
CA THR A 22 -6.75 32.30 11.05
C THR A 22 -7.96 32.53 11.94
N GLY A 23 -9.11 31.93 11.61
CA GLY A 23 -10.38 32.21 12.27
C GLY A 23 -10.88 33.64 12.03
N LYS A 24 -10.35 34.36 11.02
CA LYS A 24 -10.65 35.78 10.75
C LYS A 24 -11.06 35.99 9.30
N LYS A 25 -11.89 36.99 9.01
CA LYS A 25 -12.24 37.37 7.64
C LYS A 25 -11.00 37.83 6.86
N VAL A 26 -10.86 37.39 5.60
CA VAL A 26 -9.72 37.73 4.74
C VAL A 26 -10.21 38.29 3.40
N VAL A 27 -9.61 39.38 2.94
CA VAL A 27 -9.99 40.03 1.68
C VAL A 27 -9.50 39.23 0.47
N ALA A 28 -10.40 39.00 -0.49
CA ALA A 28 -10.08 38.53 -1.83
C ALA A 28 -9.82 39.75 -2.73
N TYR A 29 -8.58 40.23 -2.75
CA TYR A 29 -8.19 41.45 -3.46
C TYR A 29 -8.47 41.40 -4.98
N ASP A 30 -8.38 40.22 -5.59
CA ASP A 30 -8.58 40.04 -7.03
C ASP A 30 -10.07 40.20 -7.43
N GLU A 31 -10.97 40.04 -6.47
CA GLU A 31 -12.42 40.20 -6.64
C GLU A 31 -12.91 41.63 -6.32
N THR A 32 -12.02 42.47 -5.80
CA THR A 32 -12.36 43.84 -5.41
C THR A 32 -12.41 44.73 -6.65
N THR A 33 -13.54 45.40 -6.87
CA THR A 33 -13.73 46.41 -7.93
C THR A 33 -14.12 47.76 -7.32
N ALA A 34 -14.43 48.75 -8.15
CA ALA A 34 -14.95 50.04 -7.68
C ALA A 34 -16.30 49.89 -6.94
N THR A 35 -17.08 48.85 -7.26
CA THR A 35 -18.44 48.63 -6.75
C THR A 35 -18.64 47.28 -6.06
N SER A 36 -17.56 46.50 -5.86
CA SER A 36 -17.60 45.21 -5.16
C SER A 36 -16.43 45.08 -4.18
N TYR A 37 -16.68 44.47 -3.02
CA TYR A 37 -15.66 44.14 -2.04
C TYR A 37 -15.94 42.77 -1.43
N THR A 38 -15.06 41.81 -1.69
CA THR A 38 -15.26 40.40 -1.32
C THR A 38 -14.29 39.98 -0.22
N VAL A 39 -14.84 39.30 0.79
CA VAL A 39 -14.09 38.67 1.87
C VAL A 39 -14.45 37.19 1.97
N ALA A 40 -13.48 36.37 2.31
CA ALA A 40 -13.72 35.00 2.76
C ALA A 40 -13.93 34.96 4.27
N ASN A 41 -14.94 34.20 4.68
CA ASN A 41 -15.31 33.99 6.07
C ASN A 41 -14.58 32.76 6.65
N PRO A 42 -14.43 32.67 7.98
CA PRO A 42 -13.78 31.52 8.62
C PRO A 42 -14.49 30.18 8.40
N ASP A 43 -15.78 30.19 8.11
CA ASP A 43 -16.61 29.01 7.83
C ASP A 43 -16.48 28.49 6.39
N GLY A 44 -15.76 29.20 5.52
CA GLY A 44 -15.57 28.83 4.12
C GLY A 44 -16.45 29.61 3.13
N THR A 45 -17.50 30.27 3.60
CA THR A 45 -18.34 31.10 2.73
C THR A 45 -17.62 32.37 2.27
N LEU A 46 -18.09 32.97 1.19
CA LEU A 46 -17.67 34.30 0.71
C LEU A 46 -18.75 35.32 1.02
N THR A 47 -18.39 36.52 1.49
CA THR A 47 -19.29 37.67 1.59
C THR A 47 -18.82 38.76 0.63
N THR A 48 -19.71 39.24 -0.24
CA THR A 48 -19.46 40.35 -1.16
C THR A 48 -20.39 41.53 -0.86
N ASP A 49 -19.79 42.69 -0.65
CA ASP A 49 -20.49 43.97 -0.58
C ASP A 49 -20.57 44.60 -1.98
N LEU A 50 -21.78 44.75 -2.51
CA LEU A 50 -22.10 45.45 -3.75
C LEU A 50 -22.62 46.86 -3.43
N THR A 51 -22.32 47.84 -4.27
CA THR A 51 -22.79 49.22 -4.09
C THR A 51 -23.37 49.82 -5.38
N SER A 52 -24.36 50.72 -5.28
CA SER A 52 -25.01 51.33 -6.46
C SER A 52 -24.14 52.39 -7.16
N GLY A 53 -23.07 52.87 -6.52
CA GLY A 53 -22.04 53.72 -7.12
C GLY A 53 -20.62 53.32 -6.69
N PRO A 54 -19.57 53.93 -7.27
CA PRO A 54 -18.18 53.66 -6.90
C PRO A 54 -17.88 53.99 -5.42
N GLU A 55 -17.51 52.98 -4.63
CA GLU A 55 -17.05 53.14 -3.24
C GLU A 55 -15.54 53.29 -3.14
N ARG A 56 -14.82 52.72 -4.11
CA ARG A 56 -13.35 52.64 -4.11
C ARG A 56 -12.76 52.98 -5.46
N VAL A 57 -11.53 53.48 -5.45
CA VAL A 57 -10.74 53.81 -6.64
C VAL A 57 -9.35 53.19 -6.56
N TRP A 58 -8.86 52.66 -7.67
CA TRP A 58 -7.51 52.11 -7.77
C TRP A 58 -6.48 53.22 -8.03
N ARG A 59 -5.52 53.39 -7.10
CA ARG A 59 -4.46 54.40 -7.17
C ARG A 59 -3.16 53.86 -6.58
N GLY A 60 -2.07 53.94 -7.34
CA GLY A 60 -0.72 53.55 -6.87
C GLY A 60 -0.64 52.11 -6.37
N GLY A 61 -1.30 51.17 -7.07
CA GLY A 61 -1.29 49.75 -6.72
C GLY A 61 -2.17 49.35 -5.53
N LYS A 62 -3.06 50.24 -5.06
CA LYS A 62 -3.97 49.98 -3.93
C LYS A 62 -5.37 50.54 -4.17
N TRP A 63 -6.39 49.86 -3.65
CA TRP A 63 -7.76 50.39 -3.55
C TRP A 63 -7.83 51.43 -2.42
N ARG A 64 -8.38 52.60 -2.72
CA ARG A 64 -8.64 53.69 -1.77
C ARG A 64 -10.13 54.00 -1.75
N LYS A 65 -10.65 54.41 -0.60
CA LYS A 65 -12.05 54.86 -0.50
C LYS A 65 -12.23 56.15 -1.30
N VAL A 66 -13.37 56.30 -1.97
CA VAL A 66 -13.74 57.53 -2.65
C VAL A 66 -13.90 58.65 -1.62
N ASP A 67 -13.21 59.77 -1.85
CA ASP A 67 -13.30 61.00 -1.06
C ASP A 67 -13.39 62.18 -2.03
N VAL A 68 -14.59 62.72 -2.18
CA VAL A 68 -14.87 63.81 -3.13
C VAL A 68 -14.77 65.20 -2.50
N THR A 69 -14.28 65.31 -1.26
CA THR A 69 -14.01 66.58 -0.60
C THR A 69 -13.03 67.40 -1.44
N LEU A 70 -13.36 68.67 -1.68
CA LEU A 70 -12.56 69.59 -2.49
C LEU A 70 -11.40 70.19 -1.69
N THR A 71 -10.24 70.26 -2.31
CA THR A 71 -9.02 70.86 -1.73
C THR A 71 -8.24 71.65 -2.78
N ARG A 72 -7.52 72.68 -2.33
CA ARG A 72 -6.65 73.48 -3.20
C ARG A 72 -5.41 72.68 -3.61
N SER A 73 -5.03 72.78 -4.88
CA SER A 73 -3.81 72.21 -5.44
C SER A 73 -2.68 73.25 -5.44
N GLY A 74 -1.42 72.78 -5.50
CA GLY A 74 -0.23 73.66 -5.49
C GLY A 74 -0.10 74.57 -6.72
N ASP A 75 -0.84 74.27 -7.80
CA ASP A 75 -0.93 75.08 -9.03
C ASP A 75 -2.04 76.16 -8.96
N GLY A 76 -2.71 76.30 -7.81
CA GLY A 76 -3.81 77.25 -7.61
C GLY A 76 -5.18 76.74 -8.08
N THR A 77 -5.26 75.54 -8.69
CA THR A 77 -6.54 74.87 -9.02
C THR A 77 -7.15 74.18 -7.81
N VAL A 78 -8.35 73.64 -7.95
CA VAL A 78 -9.05 72.85 -6.91
C VAL A 78 -9.22 71.43 -7.42
N LYS A 79 -9.09 70.42 -6.54
CA LYS A 79 -9.30 69.01 -6.90
C LYS A 79 -10.09 68.31 -5.80
N ALA A 80 -10.83 67.27 -6.18
CA ALA A 80 -11.32 66.29 -5.21
C ALA A 80 -10.16 65.39 -4.72
N LYS A 81 -10.17 65.00 -3.44
CA LYS A 81 -9.08 64.22 -2.83
C LYS A 81 -8.85 62.87 -3.52
N GLU A 82 -9.89 62.08 -3.74
CA GLU A 82 -9.86 60.73 -4.33
C GLU A 82 -11.12 60.48 -5.20
N HIS A 83 -11.34 61.29 -6.23
CA HIS A 83 -12.47 61.12 -7.16
C HIS A 83 -12.21 59.98 -8.18
N PRO A 84 -13.16 59.06 -8.43
CA PRO A 84 -12.99 57.93 -9.36
C PRO A 84 -12.47 58.36 -10.73
N ASN A 85 -13.12 59.38 -11.30
CA ASN A 85 -12.84 59.91 -12.63
C ASN A 85 -11.94 61.16 -12.64
N GLY A 86 -11.31 61.53 -11.52
CA GLY A 86 -10.36 62.65 -11.48
C GLY A 86 -10.97 64.04 -11.71
N LEU A 87 -11.88 64.48 -10.84
CA LEU A 87 -12.51 65.80 -10.88
C LEU A 87 -11.55 66.93 -10.48
N ARG A 88 -11.46 67.97 -11.32
CA ARG A 88 -10.65 69.19 -11.11
C ARG A 88 -11.46 70.44 -11.42
N LEU A 89 -11.34 71.46 -10.59
CA LEU A 89 -12.02 72.75 -10.70
C LEU A 89 -10.99 73.88 -10.84
N ALA A 90 -11.38 74.97 -11.49
CA ALA A 90 -10.49 76.09 -11.74
C ALA A 90 -10.25 76.98 -10.51
N GLY A 91 -9.04 77.52 -10.40
CA GLY A 91 -8.73 78.57 -9.43
C GLY A 91 -9.17 79.97 -9.89
N LYS A 92 -8.77 80.99 -9.13
CA LYS A 92 -8.90 82.40 -9.52
C LYS A 92 -8.22 82.65 -10.87
N GLY A 93 -8.87 83.38 -11.78
CA GLY A 93 -8.25 83.78 -13.04
C GLY A 93 -9.20 84.50 -14.00
N GLY A 94 -8.64 85.27 -14.93
CA GLY A 94 -9.39 86.12 -15.85
C GLY A 94 -10.04 87.35 -15.18
N THR A 95 -10.76 88.15 -15.97
CA THR A 95 -11.47 89.35 -15.49
C THR A 95 -12.97 89.07 -15.42
N THR A 96 -13.59 89.24 -14.24
CA THR A 96 -15.03 89.06 -14.06
C THR A 96 -15.81 90.08 -14.90
N ALA A 97 -16.89 89.63 -15.54
CA ALA A 97 -17.68 90.47 -16.41
C ALA A 97 -18.49 91.50 -15.61
N ARG A 98 -18.53 92.76 -16.06
CA ARG A 98 -19.28 93.85 -15.40
C ARG A 98 -20.76 93.92 -15.80
N SER A 99 -21.17 93.22 -16.87
CA SER A 99 -22.54 93.12 -17.35
C SER A 99 -22.79 91.77 -18.05
N LEU A 100 -24.06 91.35 -18.19
CA LEU A 100 -24.42 90.12 -18.91
C LEU A 100 -23.99 90.18 -20.38
N ALA A 101 -24.05 91.35 -21.01
CA ALA A 101 -23.55 91.55 -22.37
C ALA A 101 -22.03 91.33 -22.45
N ALA A 102 -21.28 91.88 -21.50
CA ALA A 102 -19.83 91.64 -21.43
C ALA A 102 -19.50 90.17 -21.16
N ALA A 103 -20.31 89.45 -20.37
CA ALA A 103 -20.14 88.02 -20.13
C ALA A 103 -20.32 87.17 -21.41
N ARG A 104 -21.21 87.57 -22.33
CA ARG A 104 -21.45 86.84 -23.60
C ARG A 104 -20.25 86.87 -24.53
N GLU A 105 -19.53 88.00 -24.57
CA GLU A 105 -18.35 88.25 -25.40
C GLU A 105 -17.03 87.88 -24.70
N ALA A 106 -17.07 87.53 -23.41
CA ALA A 106 -15.87 87.23 -22.64
C ALA A 106 -15.18 85.93 -23.11
N THR A 107 -13.85 85.93 -23.02
CA THR A 107 -13.05 84.73 -23.35
C THR A 107 -13.39 83.59 -22.39
N PRO A 108 -13.67 82.38 -22.89
CA PRO A 108 -14.01 81.25 -22.05
C PRO A 108 -12.76 80.66 -21.37
N ARG A 109 -12.91 80.29 -20.10
CA ARG A 109 -11.89 79.59 -19.32
C ARG A 109 -12.47 78.35 -18.68
N ASP A 110 -11.64 77.38 -18.39
CA ASP A 110 -12.09 76.13 -17.79
C ASP A 110 -12.68 76.41 -16.39
N LEU A 111 -13.82 75.78 -16.08
CA LEU A 111 -14.52 75.86 -14.78
C LEU A 111 -14.32 74.54 -14.03
N VAL A 112 -14.65 73.43 -14.68
CA VAL A 112 -14.51 72.08 -14.13
C VAL A 112 -14.16 71.09 -15.23
N THR A 113 -13.25 70.17 -14.92
CA THR A 113 -12.79 69.09 -15.78
C THR A 113 -12.98 67.76 -15.07
N LEU A 114 -13.64 66.82 -15.75
CA LEU A 114 -13.80 65.44 -15.32
C LEU A 114 -13.02 64.55 -16.30
N GLY A 115 -12.17 63.67 -15.79
CA GLY A 115 -11.32 62.79 -16.60
C GLY A 115 -9.94 63.37 -16.91
N SER A 116 -9.18 62.64 -17.72
CA SER A 116 -7.83 63.03 -18.17
C SER A 116 -7.60 62.67 -19.64
N GLY A 117 -6.61 63.32 -20.26
CA GLY A 117 -6.22 63.07 -21.65
C GLY A 117 -7.36 63.27 -22.65
N ASP A 118 -7.45 62.39 -23.64
CA ASP A 118 -8.50 62.43 -24.69
C ASP A 118 -9.90 62.05 -24.19
N GLN A 119 -10.04 61.60 -22.94
CA GLN A 119 -11.34 61.26 -22.31
C GLN A 119 -11.87 62.37 -21.38
N ALA A 120 -11.16 63.49 -21.27
CA ALA A 120 -11.56 64.60 -20.42
C ALA A 120 -12.77 65.37 -21.01
N VAL A 121 -13.74 65.66 -20.15
CA VAL A 121 -14.84 66.59 -20.43
C VAL A 121 -14.63 67.83 -19.56
N THR A 122 -14.50 68.99 -20.20
CA THR A 122 -14.28 70.27 -19.52
C THR A 122 -15.45 71.20 -19.77
N LEU A 123 -16.17 71.54 -18.70
CA LEU A 123 -17.12 72.66 -18.67
C LEU A 123 -16.32 73.95 -18.45
N GLN A 124 -16.62 74.96 -19.25
CA GLN A 124 -15.99 76.27 -19.23
C GLN A 124 -16.98 77.34 -18.80
N TRP A 125 -16.44 78.48 -18.39
CA TRP A 125 -17.16 79.68 -18.02
C TRP A 125 -16.71 80.86 -18.89
N LYS A 126 -17.64 81.66 -19.39
CA LYS A 126 -17.32 82.90 -20.12
C LYS A 126 -17.12 84.05 -19.14
N GLY A 127 -15.88 84.50 -19.00
CA GLY A 127 -15.47 85.53 -18.03
C GLY A 127 -14.48 85.02 -16.99
N GLY A 128 -14.02 85.91 -16.12
CA GLY A 128 -13.14 85.55 -15.00
C GLY A 128 -13.89 84.77 -13.91
N LEU A 129 -13.17 83.88 -13.19
CA LEU A 129 -13.68 83.33 -11.92
C LEU A 129 -12.87 83.93 -10.76
N PRO A 130 -13.53 84.38 -9.69
CA PRO A 130 -12.86 84.76 -8.46
C PRO A 130 -12.27 83.55 -7.73
N THR A 131 -11.63 83.80 -6.58
CA THR A 131 -11.18 82.72 -5.71
C THR A 131 -12.38 81.93 -5.21
N PRO A 132 -12.45 80.60 -5.40
CA PRO A 132 -13.56 79.81 -4.88
C PRO A 132 -13.49 79.69 -3.36
N GLU A 133 -14.65 79.79 -2.71
CA GLU A 133 -14.88 79.38 -1.32
C GLU A 133 -15.16 77.89 -1.32
N LEU A 134 -14.39 77.10 -0.56
CA LEU A 134 -14.55 75.65 -0.48
C LEU A 134 -15.23 75.27 0.84
N ASP A 135 -16.29 74.49 0.74
CA ASP A 135 -17.00 73.90 1.87
C ASP A 135 -17.32 72.44 1.55
N GLY A 136 -16.62 71.50 2.20
CA GLY A 136 -16.75 70.07 1.92
C GLY A 136 -16.56 69.72 0.44
N THR A 137 -17.65 69.35 -0.22
CA THR A 137 -17.71 68.97 -1.65
C THR A 137 -18.04 70.15 -2.58
N THR A 138 -18.27 71.34 -2.02
CA THR A 138 -18.80 72.49 -2.76
C THR A 138 -17.74 73.58 -2.95
N ALA A 139 -17.70 74.15 -4.15
CA ALA A 139 -16.91 75.32 -4.51
C ALA A 139 -17.83 76.45 -4.99
N ARG A 140 -17.86 77.57 -4.26
CA ARG A 140 -18.64 78.77 -4.59
C ARG A 140 -17.74 79.88 -5.14
N TYR A 141 -18.05 80.35 -6.34
CA TYR A 141 -17.40 81.47 -7.02
C TYR A 141 -18.34 82.69 -6.98
N ARG A 142 -18.09 83.60 -6.02
CA ARG A 142 -18.97 84.75 -5.79
C ARG A 142 -18.99 85.74 -6.94
N ASP A 143 -20.17 86.15 -7.39
CA ASP A 143 -20.34 87.18 -8.43
C ASP A 143 -19.54 86.88 -9.72
N ALA A 144 -19.41 85.60 -10.07
CA ALA A 144 -18.72 85.13 -11.28
C ALA A 144 -19.45 85.56 -12.57
N VAL A 145 -20.74 85.89 -12.47
CA VAL A 145 -21.54 86.62 -13.46
C VAL A 145 -22.34 87.69 -12.72
N PRO A 146 -22.65 88.85 -13.33
CA PRO A 146 -23.35 89.93 -12.63
C PRO A 146 -24.62 89.47 -11.91
N GLY A 147 -24.61 89.66 -10.59
CA GLY A 147 -25.75 89.39 -9.71
C GLY A 147 -25.98 87.91 -9.34
N ALA A 148 -25.08 86.99 -9.71
CA ALA A 148 -25.20 85.57 -9.36
C ALA A 148 -23.86 84.90 -9.02
N ASP A 149 -23.92 83.89 -8.16
CA ASP A 149 -22.79 83.02 -7.85
C ASP A 149 -22.79 81.80 -8.77
N VAL A 150 -21.59 81.29 -9.09
CA VAL A 150 -21.42 79.97 -9.70
C VAL A 150 -21.00 79.00 -8.62
N ILE A 151 -21.71 77.89 -8.49
CA ILE A 151 -21.46 76.85 -7.49
C ILE A 151 -21.18 75.56 -8.25
N VAL A 152 -20.17 74.81 -7.81
CA VAL A 152 -19.88 73.46 -8.30
C VAL A 152 -19.81 72.53 -7.11
N GLU A 153 -20.59 71.45 -7.13
CA GLU A 153 -20.58 70.41 -6.10
C GLU A 153 -20.03 69.11 -6.66
N ALA A 154 -19.08 68.49 -5.95
CA ALA A 154 -18.48 67.23 -6.34
C ALA A 154 -19.34 66.04 -5.88
N THR A 155 -19.73 65.17 -6.81
CA THR A 155 -20.44 63.91 -6.52
C THR A 155 -19.51 62.72 -6.71
N ARG A 156 -19.92 61.51 -6.32
CA ARG A 156 -19.08 60.31 -6.51
C ARG A 156 -18.83 59.95 -7.98
N THR A 157 -19.76 60.33 -8.83
CA THR A 157 -19.79 59.95 -10.25
C THR A 157 -19.38 61.11 -11.15
N GLY A 158 -19.43 62.35 -10.67
CA GLY A 158 -19.06 63.56 -11.41
C GLY A 158 -19.18 64.85 -10.58
N PHE A 159 -20.01 65.78 -11.05
CA PHE A 159 -20.28 67.04 -10.37
C PHE A 159 -21.64 67.62 -10.78
N GLU A 160 -22.18 68.48 -9.93
CA GLU A 160 -23.32 69.35 -10.24
C GLU A 160 -22.86 70.81 -10.33
N GLN A 161 -23.54 71.61 -11.14
CA GLN A 161 -23.20 73.02 -11.34
C GLN A 161 -24.46 73.87 -11.23
N PHE A 162 -24.42 74.85 -10.35
CA PHE A 162 -25.54 75.76 -10.11
C PHE A 162 -25.16 77.21 -10.40
N VAL A 163 -26.13 78.00 -10.84
CA VAL A 163 -26.04 79.48 -10.83
C VAL A 163 -27.10 80.02 -9.88
N GLU A 164 -26.67 80.67 -8.81
CA GLU A 164 -27.55 81.22 -7.78
C GLU A 164 -27.74 82.72 -8.00
N ILE A 165 -28.87 83.10 -8.59
CA ILE A 165 -29.23 84.49 -8.86
C ILE A 165 -29.68 85.13 -7.55
N LYS A 166 -28.92 86.13 -7.06
CA LYS A 166 -29.10 86.69 -5.70
C LYS A 166 -30.31 87.61 -5.57
N ARG A 167 -30.72 88.26 -6.66
CA ARG A 167 -31.76 89.29 -6.67
C ARG A 167 -32.44 89.37 -8.03
N ARG A 168 -33.64 89.96 -8.06
CA ARG A 168 -34.39 90.19 -9.29
C ARG A 168 -33.55 90.95 -10.33
N PRO A 169 -33.36 90.40 -11.55
CA PRO A 169 -32.65 91.09 -12.61
C PRO A 169 -33.52 92.18 -13.25
N SER A 170 -32.88 93.22 -13.83
CA SER A 170 -33.57 94.31 -14.52
C SER A 170 -34.08 93.96 -15.92
N GLY A 171 -33.89 92.72 -16.37
CA GLY A 171 -34.30 92.23 -17.70
C GLY A 171 -33.98 90.74 -17.86
N SER A 172 -34.01 90.23 -19.10
CA SER A 172 -33.73 88.82 -19.41
C SER A 172 -32.35 88.39 -18.90
N TYR A 173 -32.29 87.28 -18.16
CA TYR A 173 -31.04 86.70 -17.66
C TYR A 173 -30.62 85.53 -18.57
N SER A 174 -29.39 85.52 -19.07
CA SER A 174 -28.86 84.39 -19.84
C SER A 174 -27.33 84.39 -19.84
N TYR A 175 -26.76 83.19 -19.73
CA TYR A 175 -25.32 82.93 -19.73
C TYR A 175 -24.99 81.72 -20.61
N THR A 176 -23.71 81.56 -20.96
CA THR A 176 -23.24 80.46 -21.81
C THR A 176 -22.20 79.65 -21.07
N LEU A 177 -22.37 78.33 -21.11
CA LEU A 177 -21.42 77.32 -20.62
C LEU A 177 -20.78 76.61 -21.83
N PRO A 178 -19.56 76.99 -22.25
CA PRO A 178 -18.86 76.23 -23.28
C PRO A 178 -18.39 74.89 -22.73
N VAL A 179 -18.43 73.85 -23.54
CA VAL A 179 -17.98 72.49 -23.23
C VAL A 179 -16.89 72.12 -24.23
N LYS A 180 -15.74 71.67 -23.72
CA LYS A 180 -14.69 71.00 -24.48
C LYS A 180 -14.76 69.51 -24.19
N ALA A 181 -15.06 68.72 -25.21
CA ALA A 181 -15.07 67.26 -25.15
C ALA A 181 -14.57 66.69 -26.49
N LYS A 182 -13.25 66.47 -26.58
CA LYS A 182 -12.62 65.97 -27.80
C LYS A 182 -13.17 64.58 -28.13
N GLY A 183 -13.73 64.41 -29.32
CA GLY A 183 -14.31 63.14 -29.75
C GLY A 183 -15.74 62.85 -29.27
N LEU A 184 -16.47 63.84 -28.72
CA LEU A 184 -17.91 63.72 -28.46
C LEU A 184 -18.75 64.63 -29.39
N LYS A 185 -19.99 64.21 -29.66
CA LYS A 185 -21.05 65.00 -30.31
C LYS A 185 -22.20 65.23 -29.32
N ALA A 186 -22.66 66.47 -29.18
CA ALA A 186 -23.85 66.79 -28.38
C ALA A 186 -25.11 66.93 -29.24
N ARG A 187 -26.23 66.45 -28.71
CA ARG A 187 -27.56 66.55 -29.31
C ARG A 187 -28.55 67.04 -28.26
N ALA A 188 -29.29 68.12 -28.55
CA ALA A 188 -30.45 68.50 -27.76
C ALA A 188 -31.57 67.47 -27.94
N ASN A 189 -32.21 67.08 -26.85
CA ASN A 189 -33.33 66.15 -26.82
C ASN A 189 -34.66 66.91 -26.78
N GLN A 190 -35.75 66.22 -27.11
CA GLN A 190 -37.10 66.80 -27.09
C GLN A 190 -37.56 67.20 -25.67
N ASP A 191 -37.02 66.57 -24.63
CA ASP A 191 -37.31 66.84 -23.22
C ASP A 191 -36.49 68.01 -22.65
N GLY A 192 -35.62 68.65 -23.45
CA GLY A 192 -34.76 69.75 -23.03
C GLY A 192 -33.38 69.33 -22.51
N ALA A 193 -33.12 68.02 -22.39
CA ALA A 193 -31.82 67.47 -22.03
C ALA A 193 -30.82 67.53 -23.21
N VAL A 194 -29.53 67.29 -22.94
CA VAL A 194 -28.48 67.20 -23.95
C VAL A 194 -27.76 65.88 -23.84
N THR A 195 -27.79 65.09 -24.89
CA THR A 195 -27.06 63.81 -24.95
C THR A 195 -25.73 63.98 -25.66
N PHE A 196 -24.65 63.54 -25.00
CA PHE A 196 -23.31 63.43 -25.58
C PHE A 196 -23.07 62.01 -26.07
N THR A 197 -22.63 61.87 -27.32
CA THR A 197 -22.32 60.59 -27.98
C THR A 197 -20.87 60.57 -28.42
N ASP A 198 -20.26 59.40 -28.42
CA ASP A 198 -18.94 59.16 -28.98
C ASP A 198 -18.95 59.42 -30.49
N ALA A 199 -18.07 60.30 -30.96
CA ALA A 199 -18.07 60.75 -32.35
C ALA A 199 -17.69 59.64 -33.34
N LYS A 200 -17.00 58.58 -32.90
CA LYS A 200 -16.58 57.44 -33.73
C LYS A 200 -17.60 56.30 -33.70
N THR A 201 -18.10 55.96 -32.52
CA THR A 201 -18.95 54.77 -32.31
C THR A 201 -20.44 55.08 -32.24
N GLY A 202 -20.82 56.36 -32.11
CA GLY A 202 -22.21 56.79 -31.92
C GLY A 202 -22.79 56.44 -30.54
N ARG A 203 -22.04 55.74 -29.68
CA ARG A 203 -22.50 55.31 -28.36
C ARG A 203 -22.72 56.52 -27.44
N ARG A 204 -23.86 56.57 -26.75
CA ARG A 204 -24.12 57.58 -25.70
C ARG A 204 -23.06 57.49 -24.60
N ARG A 205 -22.53 58.64 -24.17
CA ARG A 205 -21.45 58.77 -23.18
C ARG A 205 -21.88 59.54 -21.93
N ALA A 206 -22.73 60.55 -22.08
CA ALA A 206 -23.26 61.35 -21.00
C ALA A 206 -24.62 61.96 -21.40
N THR A 207 -25.45 62.30 -20.42
CA THR A 207 -26.64 63.12 -20.63
C THR A 207 -26.61 64.26 -19.62
N LEU A 208 -26.85 65.48 -20.06
CA LEU A 208 -27.12 66.63 -19.21
C LEU A 208 -28.64 66.78 -19.15
N PRO A 209 -29.32 66.53 -18.01
CA PRO A 209 -30.75 66.77 -17.88
C PRO A 209 -31.19 68.18 -18.28
N ALA A 210 -32.49 68.33 -18.54
CA ALA A 210 -33.07 69.62 -18.85
C ALA A 210 -32.99 70.52 -17.60
N PRO A 211 -32.41 71.73 -17.70
CA PRO A 211 -32.20 72.54 -16.53
C PRO A 211 -33.52 73.04 -15.95
N VAL A 212 -33.54 73.15 -14.64
CA VAL A 212 -34.65 73.70 -13.88
C VAL A 212 -34.15 74.84 -13.02
N MET A 213 -35.09 75.64 -12.53
CA MET A 213 -34.82 76.68 -11.56
C MET A 213 -35.87 76.69 -10.47
N TRP A 214 -35.47 77.08 -9.28
CA TRP A 214 -36.35 77.13 -8.12
C TRP A 214 -36.02 78.32 -7.23
N ASP A 215 -37.04 78.79 -6.53
CA ASP A 215 -36.91 79.90 -5.59
C ASP A 215 -36.65 79.39 -4.16
N ALA A 216 -36.34 80.29 -3.23
CA ALA A 216 -35.95 79.95 -1.87
C ALA A 216 -37.08 79.37 -0.98
N SER A 217 -38.29 79.12 -1.52
CA SER A 217 -39.41 78.56 -0.76
C SER A 217 -39.30 77.03 -0.64
N VAL A 218 -39.36 76.51 0.59
CA VAL A 218 -39.35 75.07 0.89
C VAL A 218 -40.64 74.64 1.59
N ASP A 219 -41.10 73.41 1.32
CA ASP A 219 -42.20 72.78 2.03
C ASP A 219 -41.74 72.22 3.39
N LYS A 220 -42.55 72.41 4.43
CA LYS A 220 -42.17 71.98 5.79
C LYS A 220 -42.19 70.46 5.99
N ARG A 221 -42.98 69.73 5.20
CA ARG A 221 -43.15 68.29 5.35
C ARG A 221 -42.14 67.51 4.52
N SER A 222 -41.90 67.94 3.29
CA SER A 222 -41.02 67.26 2.35
C SER A 222 -39.61 67.84 2.28
N GLY A 223 -39.39 69.07 2.77
CA GLY A 223 -38.11 69.78 2.62
C GLY A 223 -37.85 70.29 1.19
N GLU A 224 -38.70 69.93 0.23
CA GLU A 224 -38.56 70.24 -1.20
C GLU A 224 -38.87 71.69 -1.53
N HIS A 225 -38.22 72.21 -2.58
CA HIS A 225 -38.56 73.51 -3.13
C HIS A 225 -39.94 73.47 -3.82
N THR A 226 -40.88 74.26 -3.30
CA THR A 226 -42.29 74.20 -3.72
C THR A 226 -42.54 74.90 -5.05
N ARG A 227 -41.71 75.89 -5.39
CA ARG A 227 -41.88 76.72 -6.58
C ARG A 227 -40.70 76.54 -7.54
N ARG A 228 -40.95 75.77 -8.60
CA ARG A 228 -39.97 75.36 -9.62
C ARG A 228 -40.47 75.75 -11.02
N ALA A 229 -39.55 76.02 -11.94
CA ALA A 229 -39.85 76.24 -13.36
C ALA A 229 -38.75 75.64 -14.25
N ARG A 230 -39.08 75.35 -15.52
CA ARG A 230 -38.10 74.91 -16.51
C ARG A 230 -37.21 76.08 -16.95
N VAL A 231 -35.98 75.76 -17.30
CA VAL A 231 -35.00 76.70 -17.86
C VAL A 231 -34.77 76.33 -19.32
N ALA A 232 -34.83 77.31 -20.21
CA ALA A 232 -34.56 77.06 -21.63
C ALA A 232 -33.05 76.89 -21.84
N MET A 233 -32.65 75.85 -22.59
CA MET A 233 -31.26 75.59 -22.93
C MET A 233 -31.09 75.34 -24.43
N LYS A 234 -30.20 76.10 -25.07
CA LYS A 234 -29.87 75.96 -26.49
C LYS A 234 -28.46 75.42 -26.67
N VAL A 235 -28.33 74.34 -27.45
CA VAL A 235 -27.04 73.72 -27.81
C VAL A 235 -26.53 74.31 -29.12
N VAL A 236 -25.35 74.92 -29.11
CA VAL A 236 -24.68 75.44 -30.32
C VAL A 236 -23.39 74.67 -30.53
N ASN A 237 -23.37 73.79 -31.55
CA ASN A 237 -22.18 73.03 -31.91
C ASN A 237 -21.18 73.93 -32.65
N LYS A 238 -19.93 74.02 -32.15
CA LYS A 238 -18.84 74.81 -32.74
C LYS A 238 -17.81 73.96 -33.49
N GLY A 239 -18.05 72.65 -33.63
CA GLY A 239 -17.14 71.70 -34.29
C GLY A 239 -15.97 71.27 -33.41
N THR A 240 -15.28 70.19 -33.80
CA THR A 240 -14.07 69.66 -33.12
C THR A 240 -14.22 69.36 -31.62
N GLY A 241 -15.42 68.99 -31.17
CA GLY A 241 -15.70 68.70 -29.76
C GLY A 241 -15.89 69.95 -28.89
N ARG A 242 -16.17 71.13 -29.49
CA ARG A 242 -16.55 72.36 -28.78
C ARG A 242 -18.05 72.62 -28.93
N ILE A 243 -18.74 72.85 -27.81
CA ILE A 243 -20.21 73.02 -27.75
C ILE A 243 -20.52 74.19 -26.81
N ASP A 244 -21.34 75.15 -27.21
CA ASP A 244 -21.86 76.18 -26.30
C ASP A 244 -23.25 75.78 -25.81
N LEU A 245 -23.44 75.70 -24.49
CA LEU A 245 -24.75 75.54 -23.85
C LEU A 245 -25.24 76.92 -23.39
N VAL A 246 -26.22 77.48 -24.10
CA VAL A 246 -26.80 78.78 -23.75
C VAL A 246 -27.99 78.55 -22.82
N VAL A 247 -27.85 78.96 -21.56
CA VAL A 247 -28.86 78.80 -20.51
C VAL A 247 -29.65 80.11 -20.37
N ALA A 248 -30.98 80.01 -20.37
CA ALA A 248 -31.90 81.13 -20.29
C ALA A 248 -33.02 80.84 -19.26
N PRO A 249 -32.82 81.25 -17.99
CA PRO A 249 -33.85 81.24 -16.96
C PRO A 249 -35.14 81.95 -17.40
N SER A 250 -36.29 81.46 -16.94
CA SER A 250 -37.61 82.03 -17.28
C SER A 250 -37.73 83.47 -16.79
N ALA A 251 -37.89 84.42 -17.71
CA ALA A 251 -38.07 85.83 -17.39
C ALA A 251 -39.33 86.07 -16.55
N ASP A 252 -40.43 85.37 -16.87
CA ASP A 252 -41.70 85.49 -16.15
C ASP A 252 -41.57 85.00 -14.71
N PHE A 253 -40.90 83.86 -14.49
CA PHE A 253 -40.65 83.37 -13.13
C PHE A 253 -39.73 84.32 -12.35
N LEU A 254 -38.67 84.88 -12.96
CA LEU A 254 -37.79 85.82 -12.25
C LEU A 254 -38.49 87.16 -11.94
N ALA A 255 -39.41 87.60 -12.80
CA ALA A 255 -40.15 88.86 -12.65
C ALA A 255 -41.37 88.75 -11.71
N ASP A 256 -41.90 87.55 -11.48
CA ASP A 256 -43.07 87.33 -10.63
C ASP A 256 -42.85 87.86 -9.18
N PRO A 257 -43.74 88.73 -8.64
CA PRO A 257 -43.71 89.24 -7.27
C PRO A 257 -43.61 88.17 -6.17
N THR A 258 -44.08 86.95 -6.42
CA THR A 258 -44.10 85.86 -5.46
C THR A 258 -42.77 85.09 -5.38
N THR A 259 -41.84 85.33 -6.30
CA THR A 259 -40.52 84.67 -6.34
C THR A 259 -39.62 85.11 -5.20
N LYS A 260 -39.18 84.15 -4.38
CA LYS A 260 -38.23 84.39 -3.28
C LYS A 260 -36.79 84.15 -3.71
N TYR A 261 -35.96 85.18 -3.65
CA TYR A 261 -34.54 85.08 -3.97
C TYR A 261 -33.72 84.61 -2.76
N PRO A 262 -32.59 83.88 -2.95
CA PRO A 262 -31.97 83.56 -4.24
C PRO A 262 -32.77 82.55 -5.07
N VAL A 263 -32.66 82.66 -6.39
CA VAL A 263 -33.18 81.66 -7.35
C VAL A 263 -32.02 80.83 -7.85
N THR A 264 -32.07 79.53 -7.66
CA THR A 264 -31.05 78.59 -8.12
C THR A 264 -31.42 78.08 -9.50
N VAL A 265 -30.46 78.11 -10.44
CA VAL A 265 -30.57 77.57 -11.79
C VAL A 265 -29.63 76.36 -11.88
N ASP A 266 -30.19 75.20 -12.18
CA ASP A 266 -29.50 73.91 -12.16
C ASP A 266 -29.50 73.25 -13.54
N PRO A 267 -28.36 73.24 -14.24
CA PRO A 267 -28.05 72.25 -15.26
C PRO A 267 -27.16 71.11 -14.69
N SER A 268 -27.76 70.03 -14.19
CA SER A 268 -27.02 68.85 -13.72
C SER A 268 -26.34 68.08 -14.87
N THR A 269 -25.21 67.39 -14.63
CA THR A 269 -24.52 66.54 -15.62
C THR A 269 -24.48 65.07 -15.17
N SER A 270 -24.84 64.10 -16.04
CA SER A 270 -24.73 62.67 -15.75
C SER A 270 -23.58 61.99 -16.48
N ALA A 271 -22.86 61.10 -15.78
CA ALA A 271 -21.84 60.22 -16.36
C ALA A 271 -22.29 58.75 -16.26
N LEU A 272 -22.12 57.98 -17.34
CA LEU A 272 -22.54 56.57 -17.41
C LEU A 272 -21.59 55.66 -16.61
N ALA A 273 -22.10 54.96 -15.60
CA ALA A 273 -21.42 53.91 -14.85
C ALA A 273 -22.01 52.50 -15.13
N SER A 274 -21.32 51.44 -14.70
CA SER A 274 -21.78 50.04 -14.78
C SER A 274 -22.88 49.69 -13.76
N THR A 275 -23.11 50.61 -12.82
CA THR A 275 -24.21 50.67 -11.87
C THR A 275 -25.01 51.94 -12.18
N PHE A 276 -26.31 51.93 -11.89
CA PHE A 276 -27.24 53.00 -12.26
C PHE A 276 -28.39 52.99 -11.26
N ASP A 277 -28.76 54.16 -10.75
CA ASP A 277 -30.01 54.34 -10.04
C ASP A 277 -30.73 55.60 -10.51
N THR A 278 -32.04 55.60 -10.31
CA THR A 278 -32.93 56.71 -10.65
C THR A 278 -34.25 56.52 -9.93
N TYR A 279 -35.04 57.58 -9.82
CA TYR A 279 -36.44 57.47 -9.48
C TYR A 279 -37.29 58.11 -10.56
N VAL A 280 -38.55 57.68 -10.63
CA VAL A 280 -39.57 58.26 -11.50
C VAL A 280 -40.62 58.90 -10.61
N GLN A 281 -41.01 60.12 -10.92
CA GLN A 281 -42.03 60.85 -10.18
C GLN A 281 -43.18 61.24 -11.10
N ARG A 282 -44.42 61.08 -10.62
CA ARG A 282 -45.62 61.48 -11.36
C ARG A 282 -45.59 62.99 -11.64
N GLY A 283 -45.93 63.35 -12.88
CA GLY A 283 -45.86 64.73 -13.40
C GLY A 283 -44.44 65.22 -13.73
N GLU A 284 -43.39 64.45 -13.39
CA GLU A 284 -42.03 64.77 -13.78
C GLU A 284 -41.69 64.16 -15.15
N THR A 285 -40.99 64.95 -15.96
CA THR A 285 -40.72 64.66 -17.38
C THR A 285 -39.24 64.64 -17.71
N VAL A 286 -38.38 64.99 -16.75
CA VAL A 286 -36.92 65.00 -16.91
C VAL A 286 -36.27 63.73 -16.33
N ASP A 287 -34.99 63.55 -16.62
CA ASP A 287 -34.15 62.48 -16.09
C ASP A 287 -33.64 62.86 -14.70
N LEU A 288 -33.84 61.96 -13.72
CA LEU A 288 -33.50 62.17 -12.30
C LEU A 288 -32.37 61.24 -11.85
N SER A 289 -31.62 60.64 -12.78
CA SER A 289 -30.50 59.72 -12.48
C SER A 289 -29.22 60.42 -11.99
N THR A 290 -29.20 61.76 -11.96
CA THR A 290 -28.08 62.55 -11.41
C THR A 290 -28.24 62.87 -9.94
N ASP A 291 -29.46 62.79 -9.43
CA ASP A 291 -29.79 63.22 -8.09
C ASP A 291 -28.97 62.43 -7.06
N THR A 292 -28.63 63.08 -5.95
CA THR A 292 -27.95 62.46 -4.81
C THR A 292 -28.91 61.67 -3.91
N GLU A 293 -30.19 61.65 -4.26
CA GLU A 293 -31.27 61.03 -3.52
C GLU A 293 -32.17 60.16 -4.41
N LEU A 294 -32.93 59.27 -3.77
CA LEU A 294 -33.90 58.37 -4.36
C LEU A 294 -35.19 58.45 -3.55
N ASP A 295 -36.30 58.77 -4.22
CA ASP A 295 -37.60 58.91 -3.59
C ASP A 295 -38.52 57.72 -3.90
N PHE A 296 -39.30 57.29 -2.90
CA PHE A 296 -40.38 56.34 -3.10
C PHE A 296 -41.57 56.58 -2.16
N GLY A 297 -42.78 56.59 -2.73
CA GLY A 297 -44.03 56.96 -2.05
C GLY A 297 -44.53 58.36 -2.41
N ASN A 298 -45.55 58.85 -1.70
CA ASN A 298 -46.20 60.14 -1.97
C ASN A 298 -45.72 61.23 -0.99
N PRO A 299 -45.04 62.31 -1.42
CA PRO A 299 -44.58 63.35 -0.48
C PRO A 299 -45.72 64.23 0.07
N GLY A 300 -46.97 64.05 -0.37
CA GLY A 300 -48.11 64.85 0.06
C GLY A 300 -48.23 66.21 -0.64
N THR A 301 -47.43 66.45 -1.68
CA THR A 301 -47.45 67.67 -2.50
C THR A 301 -47.88 67.37 -3.94
N THR A 302 -48.30 68.41 -4.66
CA THR A 302 -48.74 68.32 -6.06
C THR A 302 -47.86 69.16 -6.99
N ASN A 303 -47.86 68.80 -8.27
CA ASN A 303 -47.28 69.60 -9.35
C ASN A 303 -48.20 70.78 -9.70
N ALA A 304 -47.69 71.73 -10.50
CA ALA A 304 -48.45 72.89 -10.95
C ALA A 304 -49.72 72.53 -11.76
N ASP A 305 -49.77 71.32 -12.33
CA ASP A 305 -50.92 70.76 -13.05
C ASP A 305 -51.91 69.99 -12.13
N GLY A 306 -51.67 69.97 -10.82
CA GLY A 306 -52.52 69.32 -9.82
C GLY A 306 -52.24 67.83 -9.59
N THR A 307 -51.32 67.19 -10.33
CA THR A 307 -50.96 65.78 -10.12
C THR A 307 -50.16 65.58 -8.83
N THR A 308 -50.40 64.48 -8.10
CA THR A 308 -49.59 64.12 -6.91
C THR A 308 -48.17 63.74 -7.30
N ARG A 309 -47.18 64.03 -6.45
CA ARG A 309 -45.76 63.75 -6.71
C ARG A 309 -45.30 62.35 -6.26
N VAL A 310 -46.10 61.32 -6.52
CA VAL A 310 -45.72 59.93 -6.14
C VAL A 310 -44.46 59.50 -6.87
N ALA A 311 -43.50 58.93 -6.14
CA ALA A 311 -42.20 58.48 -6.65
C ALA A 311 -42.00 56.96 -6.51
N ARG A 312 -41.16 56.39 -7.38
CA ARG A 312 -40.67 55.00 -7.32
C ARG A 312 -39.22 54.94 -7.77
N SER A 313 -38.40 54.18 -7.06
CA SER A 313 -36.95 54.12 -7.28
C SER A 313 -36.49 52.82 -7.92
N PHE A 314 -35.40 52.85 -8.67
CA PHE A 314 -34.80 51.70 -9.34
C PHE A 314 -33.28 51.69 -9.17
N ILE A 315 -32.70 50.53 -8.90
CA ILE A 315 -31.27 50.35 -8.65
C ILE A 315 -30.73 49.17 -9.48
N HIS A 316 -29.58 49.36 -10.13
CA HIS A 316 -28.82 48.31 -10.81
C HIS A 316 -27.63 47.87 -9.95
N TRP A 317 -27.46 46.56 -9.80
CA TRP A 317 -26.35 45.94 -9.07
C TRP A 317 -25.40 45.20 -10.01
N ASN A 318 -24.09 45.27 -9.76
CA ASN A 318 -23.11 44.42 -10.45
C ASN A 318 -23.07 43.03 -9.79
N THR A 319 -23.76 42.05 -10.35
CA THR A 319 -23.89 40.70 -9.80
C THR A 319 -22.87 39.70 -10.35
N THR A 320 -21.92 40.16 -11.17
CA THR A 320 -20.82 39.31 -11.68
C THR A 320 -20.11 38.49 -10.60
N PRO A 321 -19.79 39.02 -9.40
CA PRO A 321 -19.07 38.26 -8.37
C PRO A 321 -19.80 37.03 -7.81
N ILE A 322 -21.13 36.96 -7.99
CA ILE A 322 -22.02 35.95 -7.39
C ILE A 322 -22.69 35.05 -8.45
N GLN A 323 -22.21 35.04 -9.69
CA GLN A 323 -22.76 34.16 -10.73
C GLN A 323 -22.58 32.69 -10.35
N ASP A 324 -23.64 31.89 -10.54
CA ASP A 324 -23.68 30.46 -10.22
C ASP A 324 -23.46 30.12 -8.73
N ALA A 325 -23.47 31.14 -7.87
CA ALA A 325 -23.31 30.95 -6.44
C ALA A 325 -24.62 30.49 -5.79
N LEU A 326 -24.48 29.75 -4.69
CA LEU A 326 -25.57 29.46 -3.79
C LEU A 326 -25.61 30.51 -2.69
N ILE A 327 -26.68 31.29 -2.67
CA ILE A 327 -26.87 32.39 -1.75
C ILE A 327 -27.26 31.83 -0.39
N VAL A 328 -26.50 32.23 0.63
CA VAL A 328 -26.68 31.83 2.02
C VAL A 328 -27.44 32.88 2.80
N ASP A 329 -27.14 34.17 2.57
CA ASP A 329 -27.74 35.31 3.29
C ASP A 329 -27.48 36.62 2.52
N THR A 330 -28.41 37.57 2.62
CA THR A 330 -28.34 38.88 1.96
C THR A 330 -28.88 40.00 2.83
N ASN A 331 -28.37 41.21 2.59
CA ASN A 331 -28.87 42.41 3.24
C ASN A 331 -28.81 43.60 2.29
N LEU A 332 -29.97 44.07 1.82
CA LEU A 332 -30.13 45.37 1.19
C LEU A 332 -30.17 46.45 2.26
N ALA A 333 -29.29 47.45 2.18
CA ALA A 333 -29.21 48.58 3.10
C ALA A 333 -29.33 49.90 2.34
N LEU A 334 -30.31 50.73 2.72
CA LEU A 334 -30.57 52.06 2.16
C LEU A 334 -30.47 53.12 3.27
N TRP A 335 -29.72 54.20 3.06
CA TRP A 335 -29.61 55.27 4.06
C TRP A 335 -30.79 56.23 3.95
N ASN A 336 -31.71 56.15 4.90
CA ASN A 336 -32.93 56.94 4.92
C ASN A 336 -32.75 58.16 5.83
N PHE A 337 -32.67 59.32 5.20
CA PHE A 337 -32.43 60.62 5.84
C PHE A 337 -33.68 61.52 5.85
N HIS A 338 -34.72 61.15 5.10
CA HIS A 338 -36.01 61.84 5.17
C HIS A 338 -37.20 60.87 5.04
N SER A 339 -38.21 61.00 5.90
CA SER A 339 -39.48 60.26 5.84
C SER A 339 -40.69 61.17 6.05
N GLY A 340 -41.81 60.87 5.37
CA GLY A 340 -43.04 61.67 5.39
C GLY A 340 -43.97 61.45 6.59
N ASN A 341 -43.63 60.50 7.48
CA ASN A 341 -44.41 60.23 8.68
C ASN A 341 -44.35 61.41 9.66
N THR A 342 -45.40 61.62 10.44
CA THR A 342 -45.45 62.70 11.45
C THR A 342 -45.81 62.19 12.84
N ASP A 343 -46.14 60.90 12.93
CA ASP A 343 -46.62 60.18 14.10
C ASP A 343 -45.55 59.23 14.69
N CYS A 344 -44.33 59.27 14.14
CA CYS A 344 -43.21 58.40 14.50
C CYS A 344 -43.48 56.90 14.34
N THR A 345 -44.45 56.50 13.51
CA THR A 345 -44.74 55.08 13.23
C THR A 345 -43.84 54.51 12.14
N ALA A 346 -43.67 53.19 12.14
CA ALA A 346 -42.96 52.46 11.09
C ALA A 346 -43.86 52.30 9.86
N GLN A 347 -43.31 52.51 8.66
CA GLN A 347 -44.05 52.60 7.41
C GLN A 347 -43.48 51.62 6.37
N SER A 348 -44.38 50.86 5.73
CA SER A 348 -44.02 49.73 4.86
C SER A 348 -43.58 50.15 3.46
N TRP A 349 -42.57 49.46 2.94
CA TRP A 349 -42.05 49.57 1.57
C TRP A 349 -41.68 48.18 1.03
N THR A 350 -41.66 48.04 -0.30
CA THR A 350 -41.51 46.75 -0.99
C THR A 350 -40.35 46.76 -1.98
N VAL A 351 -39.74 45.58 -2.17
CA VAL A 351 -38.61 45.31 -3.08
C VAL A 351 -39.07 44.35 -4.17
N TRP A 352 -38.79 44.73 -5.42
CA TRP A 352 -39.26 44.02 -6.60
C TRP A 352 -38.12 43.72 -7.58
N ASP A 353 -38.26 42.61 -8.30
CA ASP A 353 -37.55 42.41 -9.56
C ASP A 353 -38.17 43.28 -10.66
N THR A 354 -37.32 43.88 -11.48
CA THR A 354 -37.74 44.79 -12.55
C THR A 354 -36.91 44.57 -13.82
N THR A 355 -37.38 45.08 -14.95
CA THR A 355 -36.50 45.28 -16.11
C THR A 355 -35.50 46.43 -15.87
N ALA A 356 -34.49 46.60 -16.73
CA ALA A 356 -33.49 47.64 -16.56
C ALA A 356 -34.08 49.07 -16.67
N ALA A 357 -33.91 49.87 -15.62
CA ALA A 357 -34.07 51.33 -15.69
C ALA A 357 -33.01 51.99 -16.58
N SER A 358 -33.33 53.17 -17.13
CA SER A 358 -32.36 53.99 -17.87
C SER A 358 -32.68 55.47 -17.73
N THR A 359 -31.86 56.34 -18.31
CA THR A 359 -32.10 57.80 -18.35
C THR A 359 -33.42 58.20 -19.05
N SER A 360 -34.09 57.28 -19.75
CA SER A 360 -35.43 57.50 -20.33
C SER A 360 -36.57 57.00 -19.46
N SER A 361 -36.29 56.46 -18.27
CA SER A 361 -37.31 56.06 -17.31
C SER A 361 -38.11 57.29 -16.88
N ARG A 362 -39.43 57.23 -17.01
CA ARG A 362 -40.39 58.26 -16.56
C ARG A 362 -41.57 57.58 -15.92
N TRP A 363 -42.44 58.34 -15.24
CA TRP A 363 -43.65 57.78 -14.63
C TRP A 363 -44.54 57.03 -15.63
N THR A 364 -44.61 57.51 -16.89
CA THR A 364 -45.40 56.91 -17.97
C THR A 364 -44.67 55.81 -18.75
N SER A 365 -43.37 55.63 -18.51
CA SER A 365 -42.50 54.66 -19.19
C SER A 365 -41.52 54.02 -18.20
N GLN A 366 -42.07 53.45 -17.13
CA GLN A 366 -41.29 52.80 -16.07
C GLN A 366 -40.76 51.46 -16.57
N PRO A 367 -39.66 50.96 -15.98
CA PRO A 367 -39.35 49.55 -16.01
C PRO A 367 -40.56 48.69 -15.65
N THR A 368 -40.68 47.53 -16.30
CA THR A 368 -41.68 46.52 -15.93
C THR A 368 -41.38 46.00 -14.53
N TRP A 369 -42.40 45.95 -13.68
CA TRP A 369 -42.35 45.37 -12.34
C TRP A 369 -42.80 43.92 -12.44
N ASN A 370 -41.90 42.97 -12.22
CA ASN A 370 -42.15 41.56 -12.48
C ASN A 370 -42.75 40.86 -11.27
N GLN A 371 -41.99 40.79 -10.17
CA GLN A 371 -42.37 40.05 -8.97
C GLN A 371 -41.88 40.78 -7.71
N GLU A 372 -42.71 40.78 -6.66
CA GLU A 372 -42.30 41.18 -5.31
C GLU A 372 -41.49 40.07 -4.66
N TYR A 373 -40.35 40.44 -4.07
CA TYR A 373 -39.47 39.49 -3.38
C TYR A 373 -39.38 39.74 -1.88
N HIS A 374 -39.64 40.98 -1.42
CA HIS A 374 -39.61 41.31 0.00
C HIS A 374 -40.40 42.58 0.34
N SER A 375 -40.77 42.73 1.62
CA SER A 375 -41.33 43.95 2.20
C SER A 375 -40.68 44.25 3.55
N SER A 376 -40.42 45.53 3.85
CA SER A 376 -39.84 45.99 5.12
C SER A 376 -40.62 47.17 5.68
N THR A 377 -40.70 47.28 7.00
CA THR A 377 -41.35 48.41 7.70
C THR A 377 -40.35 49.41 8.28
N GLN A 378 -39.04 49.12 8.17
CA GLN A 378 -38.02 49.97 8.76
C GLN A 378 -38.09 51.40 8.22
N THR A 379 -38.06 52.36 9.14
CA THR A 379 -38.29 53.80 8.87
C THR A 379 -37.34 54.65 9.71
N ARG A 380 -36.66 55.60 9.06
CA ARG A 380 -35.66 56.50 9.64
C ARG A 380 -35.79 57.90 9.03
N GLY A 381 -34.97 58.86 9.48
CA GLY A 381 -34.89 60.18 8.86
C GLY A 381 -36.11 61.07 9.10
N ASN A 382 -36.78 60.98 10.26
CA ASN A 382 -37.87 61.89 10.55
C ASN A 382 -37.40 63.04 11.44
N PRO A 383 -37.42 64.30 10.97
CA PRO A 383 -36.93 65.44 11.73
C PRO A 383 -37.73 65.73 13.01
N ASN A 384 -38.98 65.27 13.09
CA ASN A 384 -39.82 65.40 14.29
C ASN A 384 -39.70 64.20 15.25
N CYS A 385 -38.99 63.14 14.87
CA CYS A 385 -38.85 61.90 15.64
C CYS A 385 -37.37 61.51 15.85
N THR A 386 -36.47 62.48 15.99
CA THR A 386 -35.01 62.26 16.04
C THR A 386 -34.54 61.36 17.19
N SER A 387 -35.33 61.21 18.26
CA SER A 387 -35.02 60.30 19.38
C SER A 387 -35.28 58.82 19.07
N THR A 388 -36.19 58.49 18.16
CA THR A 388 -36.60 57.11 17.84
C THR A 388 -36.29 56.70 16.40
N GLN A 389 -36.35 57.66 15.47
CA GLN A 389 -36.11 57.49 14.03
C GLN A 389 -35.14 58.55 13.49
N PRO A 390 -33.90 58.66 14.04
CA PRO A 390 -32.87 59.49 13.42
C PRO A 390 -32.52 58.99 12.01
N ASP A 391 -31.77 59.76 11.24
CA ASP A 391 -31.20 59.31 9.97
C ASP A 391 -30.46 57.98 10.17
N GLY A 392 -30.67 57.02 9.26
CA GLY A 392 -30.12 55.69 9.46
C GLY A 392 -30.39 54.72 8.32
N TRP A 393 -29.74 53.56 8.40
CA TRP A 393 -29.99 52.45 7.49
C TRP A 393 -31.38 51.84 7.72
N ILE A 394 -32.09 51.59 6.63
CA ILE A 394 -33.26 50.72 6.55
C ILE A 394 -32.89 49.49 5.70
N ASN A 395 -33.35 48.31 6.14
CA ASN A 395 -32.88 47.04 5.60
C ASN A 395 -34.01 46.15 5.07
N ALA A 396 -33.65 45.28 4.12
CA ALA A 396 -34.50 44.22 3.56
C ALA A 396 -33.66 42.97 3.24
N ASP A 397 -34.23 41.79 3.50
CA ASP A 397 -33.66 40.49 3.12
C ASP A 397 -34.14 40.13 1.70
N VAL A 398 -33.22 39.90 0.79
CA VAL A 398 -33.51 39.70 -0.64
C VAL A 398 -32.89 38.41 -1.17
N ASP A 399 -32.76 37.39 -0.31
CA ASP A 399 -32.06 36.13 -0.62
C ASP A 399 -32.55 35.48 -1.91
N THR A 400 -33.87 35.36 -2.03
CA THR A 400 -34.53 34.71 -3.17
C THR A 400 -34.39 35.51 -4.47
N LEU A 401 -34.39 36.85 -4.39
CA LEU A 401 -34.14 37.71 -5.55
C LEU A 401 -32.70 37.55 -6.04
N VAL A 402 -31.74 37.61 -5.12
CA VAL A 402 -30.32 37.49 -5.45
C VAL A 402 -29.98 36.08 -5.92
N GLN A 403 -30.59 35.03 -5.36
CA GLN A 403 -30.46 33.66 -5.84
C GLN A 403 -30.95 33.51 -7.28
N SER A 404 -32.02 34.21 -7.67
CA SER A 404 -32.50 34.19 -9.06
C SER A 404 -31.46 34.75 -10.03
N TRP A 405 -30.79 35.85 -9.65
CA TRP A 405 -29.72 36.47 -10.45
C TRP A 405 -28.48 35.58 -10.52
N ALA A 406 -28.07 34.99 -9.39
CA ALA A 406 -26.95 34.06 -9.30
C ALA A 406 -27.16 32.84 -10.21
N SER A 407 -28.32 32.19 -10.09
CA SER A 407 -28.69 31.00 -10.86
C SER A 407 -28.78 31.28 -12.37
N ALA A 408 -29.28 32.47 -12.75
CA ALA A 408 -29.32 32.93 -14.14
C ALA A 408 -27.94 33.36 -14.68
N LYS A 409 -26.90 33.36 -13.82
CA LYS A 409 -25.57 33.90 -14.12
C LYS A 409 -25.66 35.33 -14.66
N ALA A 410 -26.56 36.13 -14.09
CA ALA A 410 -26.75 37.51 -14.50
C ALA A 410 -25.51 38.35 -14.15
N THR A 411 -25.05 39.17 -15.09
CA THR A 411 -23.97 40.15 -14.81
C THR A 411 -24.51 41.43 -14.16
N ARG A 412 -25.82 41.65 -14.21
CA ARG A 412 -26.53 42.76 -13.57
C ARG A 412 -27.86 42.30 -12.97
N GLY A 413 -28.12 42.73 -11.74
CA GLY A 413 -29.43 42.60 -11.07
C GLY A 413 -30.19 43.93 -11.13
N TYR A 414 -31.50 43.88 -11.36
CA TYR A 414 -32.36 45.06 -11.48
C TYR A 414 -33.44 45.05 -10.40
N MET A 415 -33.46 46.10 -9.58
CA MET A 415 -34.31 46.17 -8.40
C MET A 415 -35.20 47.42 -8.43
N GLY A 416 -36.47 47.26 -8.10
CA GLY A 416 -37.43 48.34 -7.91
C GLY A 416 -37.82 48.51 -6.45
N LEU A 417 -37.99 49.76 -6.02
CA LEU A 417 -38.39 50.16 -4.66
C LEU A 417 -39.64 51.05 -4.71
N ARG A 418 -40.64 50.72 -3.91
CA ARG A 418 -41.87 51.54 -3.76
C ARG A 418 -42.43 51.46 -2.34
N ALA A 419 -43.07 52.54 -1.89
CA ALA A 419 -43.90 52.50 -0.69
C ALA A 419 -45.06 51.50 -0.89
N ALA A 420 -45.51 50.85 0.18
CA ALA A 420 -46.61 49.89 0.10
C ALA A 420 -47.96 50.57 -0.16
N THR A 421 -48.10 51.85 0.20
CA THR A 421 -49.30 52.66 0.02
C THR A 421 -48.96 54.04 -0.54
N ASP A 422 -49.97 54.73 -1.11
CA ASP A 422 -49.85 56.13 -1.54
C ASP A 422 -50.10 57.13 -0.39
N ASP A 423 -50.16 56.65 0.87
CA ASP A 423 -50.29 57.50 2.06
C ASP A 423 -49.03 58.39 2.19
N PRO A 424 -49.17 59.70 2.37
CA PRO A 424 -48.04 60.58 2.59
C PRO A 424 -47.13 60.22 3.78
N LEU A 425 -47.62 59.48 4.77
CA LEU A 425 -46.79 58.96 5.86
C LEU A 425 -45.77 57.92 5.38
N ALA A 426 -46.07 57.18 4.31
CA ALA A 426 -45.23 56.08 3.82
C ALA A 426 -44.06 56.53 2.93
N TRP A 427 -44.02 57.80 2.54
CA TRP A 427 -42.96 58.34 1.69
C TRP A 427 -41.60 58.32 2.38
N LYS A 428 -40.58 57.94 1.61
CA LYS A 428 -39.19 57.89 2.04
C LYS A 428 -38.29 58.46 0.97
N ARG A 429 -37.18 58.99 1.47
CA ARG A 429 -36.06 59.49 0.70
C ARG A 429 -34.77 58.89 1.24
N VAL A 430 -34.00 58.31 0.34
CA VAL A 430 -32.74 57.63 0.65
C VAL A 430 -31.62 58.14 -0.22
N ASN A 431 -30.37 57.96 0.19
CA ASN A 431 -29.23 58.32 -0.65
C ASN A 431 -29.22 57.50 -1.95
N SER A 432 -28.78 58.12 -3.04
CA SER A 432 -28.47 57.44 -4.32
C SER A 432 -26.99 57.03 -4.40
N GLY A 433 -26.59 56.39 -5.49
CA GLY A 433 -25.20 56.09 -5.82
C GLY A 433 -24.34 57.32 -6.10
N ASN A 434 -24.97 58.50 -6.31
CA ASN A 434 -24.27 59.76 -6.49
C ASN A 434 -23.94 60.45 -5.16
N ALA A 435 -24.64 60.06 -4.07
CA ALA A 435 -24.43 60.60 -2.73
C ALA A 435 -22.97 60.44 -2.27
N THR A 436 -22.44 61.45 -1.61
CA THR A 436 -21.03 61.51 -1.20
C THR A 436 -20.69 60.47 -0.11
N THR A 437 -21.70 60.10 0.69
CA THR A 437 -21.62 59.11 1.77
C THR A 437 -22.88 58.23 1.80
N ASN A 438 -22.80 57.09 2.50
CA ASN A 438 -23.95 56.20 2.78
C ASN A 438 -24.79 55.80 1.56
N GLN A 439 -24.15 55.55 0.41
CA GLN A 439 -24.85 55.07 -0.79
C GLN A 439 -25.51 53.69 -0.56
N PRO A 440 -26.52 53.32 -1.37
CA PRO A 440 -27.13 51.99 -1.34
C PRO A 440 -26.10 50.86 -1.40
N LYS A 441 -26.29 49.86 -0.53
CA LYS A 441 -25.40 48.70 -0.40
C LYS A 441 -26.21 47.39 -0.37
N LEU A 442 -25.71 46.37 -1.06
CA LEU A 442 -26.23 45.01 -1.01
C LEU A 442 -25.10 44.06 -0.59
N THR A 443 -25.19 43.51 0.61
CA THR A 443 -24.25 42.50 1.10
C THR A 443 -24.79 41.11 0.80
N VAL A 444 -23.96 40.21 0.26
CA VAL A 444 -24.35 38.86 -0.16
C VAL A 444 -23.33 37.84 0.37
N THR A 445 -23.77 36.88 1.16
CA THR A 445 -22.98 35.72 1.60
C THR A 445 -23.35 34.49 0.77
N TYR A 446 -22.36 33.75 0.26
CA TYR A 446 -22.58 32.66 -0.70
C TYR A 446 -21.48 31.59 -0.68
N ASN A 447 -21.77 30.44 -1.29
CA ASN A 447 -20.84 29.32 -1.53
C ASN A 447 -20.96 28.78 -2.97
N TYR A 448 -20.05 27.91 -3.43
CA TYR A 448 -20.20 27.14 -4.67
C TYR A 448 -20.51 25.66 -4.38
N ARG A 449 -20.75 24.86 -5.43
CA ARG A 449 -20.93 23.40 -5.32
C ARG A 449 -19.75 22.68 -5.95
N PRO A 450 -19.42 21.46 -5.49
CA PRO A 450 -18.41 20.64 -6.15
C PRO A 450 -18.92 20.12 -7.50
N SER A 451 -17.99 19.86 -8.42
CA SER A 451 -18.25 19.38 -9.77
C SER A 451 -18.67 17.91 -9.81
N ASP A 452 -19.13 17.46 -10.98
CA ASP A 452 -19.26 16.03 -11.27
C ASP A 452 -17.88 15.34 -11.22
N GLY A 453 -17.92 14.03 -11.00
CA GLY A 453 -16.75 13.16 -11.05
C GLY A 453 -16.23 12.95 -12.47
N THR A 454 -14.93 13.10 -12.67
CA THR A 454 -14.30 13.19 -14.00
C THR A 454 -13.45 11.98 -14.39
N ASP A 455 -13.01 11.15 -13.43
CA ASP A 455 -12.06 10.07 -13.66
C ASP A 455 -12.37 8.86 -12.77
N ARG A 456 -13.49 8.19 -13.07
CA ARG A 456 -13.98 7.04 -12.31
C ARG A 456 -13.18 5.80 -12.67
N GLN A 457 -12.52 5.20 -11.68
CA GLN A 457 -11.65 4.04 -11.86
C GLN A 457 -11.91 2.96 -10.81
N ALA A 458 -11.76 1.69 -11.21
CA ALA A 458 -11.78 0.53 -10.30
C ALA A 458 -10.45 -0.23 -10.39
N GLY A 459 -9.87 -0.61 -9.26
CA GLY A 459 -8.57 -1.28 -9.22
C GLY A 459 -8.13 -1.71 -7.82
N ALA A 460 -6.93 -2.24 -7.61
CA ALA A 460 -5.92 -2.57 -8.62
C ALA A 460 -6.45 -3.59 -9.67
N PRO A 461 -5.92 -3.60 -10.91
CA PRO A 461 -4.78 -2.80 -11.42
C PRO A 461 -5.11 -1.39 -11.92
N PHE A 462 -6.36 -0.93 -11.86
CA PHE A 462 -6.79 0.33 -12.50
C PHE A 462 -6.49 0.32 -14.01
N LYS A 463 -6.95 -0.74 -14.68
CA LYS A 463 -6.89 -0.87 -16.14
C LYS A 463 -8.28 -1.14 -16.68
N SER A 464 -8.64 -0.45 -17.75
CA SER A 464 -9.88 -0.66 -18.46
C SER A 464 -9.65 -1.16 -19.88
N TYR A 465 -10.56 -2.01 -20.34
CA TYR A 465 -10.57 -2.59 -21.68
C TYR A 465 -11.97 -2.38 -22.25
N ALA A 466 -12.05 -1.71 -23.40
CA ALA A 466 -13.32 -1.33 -24.02
C ALA A 466 -14.30 -0.61 -23.07
N GLY A 467 -13.79 0.19 -22.13
CA GLY A 467 -14.60 0.97 -21.18
C GLY A 467 -15.00 0.22 -19.90
N VAL A 468 -14.65 -1.05 -19.74
CA VAL A 468 -14.88 -1.84 -18.52
C VAL A 468 -13.57 -2.01 -17.76
N TRP A 469 -13.57 -1.68 -16.46
CA TRP A 469 -12.39 -1.87 -15.60
C TRP A 469 -12.24 -3.34 -15.19
N ALA A 470 -11.02 -3.86 -15.19
CA ALA A 470 -10.74 -5.19 -14.66
C ALA A 470 -10.18 -5.08 -13.23
N VAL A 471 -10.67 -5.90 -12.30
CA VAL A 471 -10.16 -5.96 -10.92
C VAL A 471 -9.83 -7.40 -10.53
N ASN A 472 -8.67 -7.59 -9.88
CA ASN A 472 -8.17 -8.91 -9.48
C ASN A 472 -8.52 -9.31 -8.04
N THR A 473 -9.55 -8.70 -7.47
CA THR A 473 -9.94 -8.91 -6.08
C THR A 473 -11.44 -8.69 -5.90
N THR A 474 -12.03 -9.35 -4.91
CA THR A 474 -13.40 -9.13 -4.47
C THR A 474 -13.55 -7.91 -3.55
N THR A 475 -12.45 -7.24 -3.20
CA THR A 475 -12.44 -5.99 -2.42
C THR A 475 -11.68 -4.86 -3.15
N PRO A 476 -12.09 -4.48 -4.37
CA PRO A 476 -11.39 -3.46 -5.14
C PRO A 476 -11.53 -2.08 -4.49
N THR A 477 -10.55 -1.24 -4.78
CA THR A 477 -10.61 0.21 -4.55
C THR A 477 -11.30 0.88 -5.73
N LEU A 478 -12.33 1.67 -5.44
CA LEU A 478 -12.97 2.57 -6.40
C LEU A 478 -12.47 3.98 -6.11
N ARG A 479 -12.17 4.75 -7.15
CA ARG A 479 -11.74 6.15 -7.02
C ARG A 479 -12.30 7.05 -8.11
N ASP A 480 -12.40 8.33 -7.79
CA ASP A 480 -12.84 9.37 -8.73
C ASP A 480 -12.28 10.74 -8.32
N THR A 481 -12.26 11.69 -9.25
CA THR A 481 -11.70 13.03 -9.09
C THR A 481 -12.79 14.10 -9.27
N PHE A 482 -12.89 14.99 -8.28
CA PHE A 482 -13.85 16.10 -8.25
C PHE A 482 -13.12 17.44 -8.08
N THR A 483 -13.73 18.53 -8.55
CA THR A 483 -13.21 19.90 -8.40
C THR A 483 -14.22 20.79 -7.68
N ASP A 484 -13.74 21.82 -6.98
CA ASP A 484 -14.61 22.85 -6.41
C ASP A 484 -14.14 24.25 -6.84
N PRO A 485 -15.02 25.11 -7.41
CA PRO A 485 -14.68 26.47 -7.82
C PRO A 485 -14.02 27.35 -6.74
N ASP A 486 -14.33 27.15 -5.46
CA ASP A 486 -13.79 27.95 -4.37
C ASP A 486 -12.57 27.32 -3.67
N GLY A 487 -12.24 26.08 -4.04
CA GLY A 487 -11.04 25.41 -3.56
C GLY A 487 -11.24 24.43 -2.41
N ASP A 488 -12.47 24.15 -2.03
CA ASP A 488 -12.77 23.28 -0.89
C ASP A 488 -12.33 21.82 -1.09
N THR A 489 -12.11 21.15 0.05
CA THR A 489 -11.87 19.71 0.05
C THR A 489 -13.17 18.99 -0.20
N VAL A 490 -13.12 17.90 -0.95
CA VAL A 490 -14.28 17.14 -1.39
C VAL A 490 -14.19 15.70 -0.92
N ASN A 491 -15.31 15.11 -0.54
CA ASN A 491 -15.42 13.66 -0.48
C ASN A 491 -16.28 13.14 -1.65
N GLY A 492 -16.20 11.85 -1.90
CA GLY A 492 -17.01 11.17 -2.91
C GLY A 492 -17.91 10.13 -2.25
N THR A 493 -19.20 10.19 -2.56
CA THR A 493 -20.13 9.07 -2.32
C THR A 493 -20.11 8.19 -3.56
N PHE A 494 -19.77 6.93 -3.39
CA PHE A 494 -19.72 5.89 -4.42
C PHE A 494 -20.93 4.98 -4.24
N GLN A 495 -21.68 4.76 -5.32
CA GLN A 495 -22.82 3.86 -5.33
C GLN A 495 -22.49 2.64 -6.20
N VAL A 496 -22.59 1.42 -5.66
CA VAL A 496 -22.13 0.19 -6.34
C VAL A 496 -23.25 -0.85 -6.47
N TYR A 497 -23.47 -1.34 -7.69
CA TYR A 497 -24.58 -2.22 -8.08
C TYR A 497 -24.07 -3.44 -8.86
N ASP A 498 -24.73 -4.59 -8.71
CA ASP A 498 -24.61 -5.70 -9.66
C ASP A 498 -25.19 -5.22 -11.01
N ALA A 499 -24.38 -5.31 -12.07
CA ALA A 499 -24.74 -4.72 -13.35
C ALA A 499 -25.91 -5.46 -14.03
N ALA A 500 -26.00 -6.78 -13.82
CA ALA A 500 -26.99 -7.64 -14.46
C ALA A 500 -28.36 -7.56 -13.76
N THR A 501 -28.38 -7.60 -12.43
CA THR A 501 -29.64 -7.55 -11.65
C THR A 501 -30.09 -6.13 -11.34
N ASN A 502 -29.21 -5.14 -11.52
CA ASN A 502 -29.44 -3.74 -11.16
C ASN A 502 -29.82 -3.57 -9.67
N THR A 503 -29.22 -4.38 -8.80
CA THR A 503 -29.42 -4.33 -7.34
C THR A 503 -28.17 -3.81 -6.63
N PRO A 504 -28.32 -2.99 -5.56
CA PRO A 504 -27.18 -2.50 -4.80
C PRO A 504 -26.44 -3.61 -4.05
N ILE A 505 -25.14 -3.42 -3.81
CA ILE A 505 -24.44 -4.20 -2.78
C ILE A 505 -24.96 -3.81 -1.38
N SER A 506 -24.76 -4.69 -0.40
CA SER A 506 -25.16 -4.41 0.98
C SER A 506 -24.11 -3.52 1.66
N THR A 507 -24.53 -2.32 2.11
CA THR A 507 -23.69 -1.41 2.90
C THR A 507 -24.45 -0.91 4.13
N PRO A 508 -23.76 -0.45 5.19
CA PRO A 508 -24.44 0.10 6.37
C PRO A 508 -25.36 1.28 6.07
N ALA A 509 -25.04 2.07 5.03
CA ALA A 509 -25.83 3.22 4.61
C ALA A 509 -27.04 2.85 3.71
N GLY A 510 -27.15 1.59 3.28
CA GLY A 510 -28.15 1.18 2.27
C GLY A 510 -27.77 1.60 0.85
N ASP A 511 -28.56 1.13 -0.13
CA ASP A 511 -28.46 1.49 -1.55
C ASP A 511 -27.06 1.40 -2.19
N GLY A 512 -26.19 0.55 -1.67
CA GLY A 512 -24.85 0.33 -2.20
C GLY A 512 -23.89 1.51 -1.99
N LEU A 513 -24.20 2.40 -1.03
CA LEU A 513 -23.46 3.64 -0.80
C LEU A 513 -22.22 3.41 0.06
N LEU A 514 -21.09 3.96 -0.39
CA LEU A 514 -19.80 4.02 0.30
C LEU A 514 -19.30 5.47 0.23
N VAL A 515 -18.80 6.02 1.33
CA VAL A 515 -18.35 7.42 1.38
C VAL A 515 -16.85 7.47 1.64
N SER A 516 -16.11 8.19 0.81
CA SER A 516 -14.68 8.40 1.02
C SER A 516 -14.43 9.40 2.16
N SER A 517 -13.20 9.40 2.68
CA SER A 517 -12.73 10.58 3.42
C SER A 517 -12.65 11.81 2.51
N PHE A 518 -12.65 13.01 3.11
CA PHE A 518 -12.35 14.24 2.38
C PHE A 518 -10.92 14.24 1.84
N GLY A 519 -10.75 14.70 0.60
CA GLY A 519 -9.48 14.89 -0.06
C GLY A 519 -9.37 16.25 -0.73
N PRO A 520 -8.15 16.66 -1.14
CA PRO A 520 -7.96 17.88 -1.92
C PRO A 520 -8.71 17.79 -3.26
N GLN A 521 -9.35 18.88 -3.67
CA GLN A 521 -9.94 18.94 -5.01
C GLN A 521 -8.89 18.73 -6.13
N GLY A 522 -9.30 18.14 -7.24
CA GLY A 522 -8.43 17.79 -8.37
C GLY A 522 -7.51 16.58 -8.12
N GLN A 523 -7.64 15.90 -6.98
CA GLN A 523 -6.98 14.62 -6.68
C GLN A 523 -8.05 13.52 -6.50
N PRO A 524 -7.72 12.25 -6.79
CA PRO A 524 -8.67 11.17 -6.62
C PRO A 524 -8.94 10.88 -5.14
N VAL A 525 -10.22 10.80 -4.79
CA VAL A 525 -10.69 10.23 -3.51
C VAL A 525 -11.20 8.82 -3.75
N SER A 526 -11.14 7.96 -2.73
CA SER A 526 -11.35 6.52 -2.92
C SER A 526 -12.11 5.84 -1.78
N VAL A 527 -12.75 4.72 -2.11
CA VAL A 527 -13.37 3.76 -1.18
C VAL A 527 -12.90 2.35 -1.50
N VAL A 528 -12.90 1.46 -0.50
CA VAL A 528 -12.68 0.02 -0.70
C VAL A 528 -14.03 -0.68 -0.60
N VAL A 529 -14.35 -1.54 -1.58
CA VAL A 529 -15.56 -2.35 -1.52
C VAL A 529 -15.43 -3.39 -0.40
N PRO A 530 -16.41 -3.52 0.51
CA PRO A 530 -16.33 -4.47 1.63
C PRO A 530 -16.25 -5.94 1.17
N ALA A 531 -15.58 -6.76 1.98
CA ALA A 531 -15.51 -8.21 1.75
C ALA A 531 -16.89 -8.88 1.71
N GLY A 532 -17.04 -9.91 0.88
CA GLY A 532 -18.27 -10.69 0.75
C GLY A 532 -19.36 -10.07 -0.15
N GLN A 533 -19.14 -8.86 -0.69
CA GLN A 533 -20.11 -8.20 -1.57
C GLN A 533 -19.97 -8.59 -3.04
N LEU A 534 -18.75 -8.87 -3.48
CA LEU A 534 -18.44 -9.17 -4.87
C LEU A 534 -18.12 -10.64 -5.09
N LYS A 535 -18.41 -11.15 -6.30
CA LYS A 535 -18.11 -12.52 -6.72
C LYS A 535 -17.28 -12.53 -7.99
N ASP A 536 -16.40 -13.52 -8.09
CA ASP A 536 -15.62 -13.79 -9.29
C ASP A 536 -16.51 -14.06 -10.52
N GLY A 537 -16.06 -13.63 -11.69
CA GLY A 537 -16.76 -13.75 -12.97
C GLY A 537 -17.98 -12.83 -13.16
N LYS A 538 -18.25 -11.92 -12.23
CA LYS A 538 -19.38 -10.97 -12.31
C LYS A 538 -18.95 -9.57 -12.72
N THR A 539 -19.86 -8.87 -13.39
CA THR A 539 -19.76 -7.44 -13.70
C THR A 539 -20.59 -6.61 -12.73
N TYR A 540 -19.99 -5.53 -12.24
CA TYR A 540 -20.58 -4.55 -11.36
C TYR A 540 -20.47 -3.18 -12.01
N LYS A 541 -21.26 -2.22 -11.52
CA LYS A 541 -21.19 -0.83 -11.95
C LYS A 541 -21.20 0.10 -10.75
N PHE A 542 -20.49 1.21 -10.87
CA PHE A 542 -20.49 2.26 -9.87
C PHE A 542 -20.65 3.66 -10.47
N ARG A 543 -21.17 4.58 -9.67
CA ARG A 543 -21.24 6.01 -9.97
C ARG A 543 -20.96 6.81 -8.70
N THR A 544 -20.78 8.12 -8.87
CA THR A 544 -20.25 8.99 -7.83
C THR A 544 -21.01 10.30 -7.71
N ASN A 545 -21.03 10.87 -6.51
CA ASN A 545 -21.55 12.21 -6.23
C ASN A 545 -20.67 12.89 -5.15
N ALA A 546 -20.32 14.15 -5.36
CA ALA A 546 -19.37 14.88 -4.52
C ALA A 546 -20.06 15.71 -3.44
N TYR A 547 -19.37 15.90 -2.31
CA TYR A 547 -19.77 16.79 -1.22
C TYR A 547 -18.56 17.57 -0.71
N ASP A 548 -18.72 18.89 -0.56
CA ASP A 548 -17.65 19.84 -0.16
C ASP A 548 -17.63 20.13 1.36
N GLY A 549 -18.57 19.57 2.13
CA GLY A 549 -18.76 19.88 3.55
C GLY A 549 -20.00 20.73 3.85
N THR A 550 -20.56 21.38 2.84
CA THR A 550 -21.75 22.24 2.93
C THR A 550 -22.84 21.81 1.93
N HIS A 551 -22.45 21.47 0.69
CA HIS A 551 -23.35 21.15 -0.41
C HIS A 551 -22.93 19.89 -1.16
N TYR A 552 -23.94 19.08 -1.49
CA TYR A 552 -23.78 18.03 -2.49
C TYR A 552 -23.86 18.62 -3.89
N ASN A 553 -23.16 18.00 -4.82
CA ASN A 553 -23.48 18.18 -6.23
C ASN A 553 -24.92 17.67 -6.50
N LEU A 554 -25.63 18.33 -7.42
CA LEU A 554 -27.03 18.02 -7.73
C LEU A 554 -27.21 16.75 -8.56
N SER A 555 -26.18 16.31 -9.27
CA SER A 555 -26.25 15.15 -10.17
C SER A 555 -25.28 14.04 -9.76
N TRP A 556 -25.70 12.79 -9.97
CA TRP A 556 -24.79 11.66 -9.96
C TRP A 556 -24.05 11.59 -11.29
N SER A 557 -22.79 11.15 -11.26
CA SER A 557 -22.05 10.83 -12.47
C SER A 557 -22.71 9.65 -13.24
N PRO A 558 -22.38 9.47 -14.54
CA PRO A 558 -22.75 8.28 -15.27
C PRO A 558 -22.18 7.00 -14.64
N TRP A 559 -22.88 5.88 -14.83
CA TRP A 559 -22.39 4.58 -14.40
C TRP A 559 -21.10 4.18 -15.14
N THR A 560 -20.17 3.58 -14.40
CA THR A 560 -18.91 3.00 -14.89
C THR A 560 -18.86 1.53 -14.48
N GLU A 561 -18.54 0.64 -15.42
CA GLU A 561 -18.54 -0.81 -15.17
C GLU A 561 -17.16 -1.36 -14.80
N PHE A 562 -17.15 -2.39 -13.97
CA PHE A 562 -15.96 -3.18 -13.69
C PHE A 562 -16.30 -4.67 -13.55
N VAL A 563 -15.39 -5.52 -14.01
CA VAL A 563 -15.50 -6.99 -13.90
C VAL A 563 -14.54 -7.49 -12.85
N VAL A 564 -15.03 -8.38 -11.98
CA VAL A 564 -14.24 -9.07 -10.97
C VAL A 564 -13.73 -10.37 -11.57
N ASP A 565 -12.42 -10.47 -11.70
CA ASP A 565 -11.72 -11.63 -12.22
C ASP A 565 -10.55 -11.95 -11.28
N THR A 566 -10.75 -12.91 -10.39
CA THR A 566 -9.76 -13.40 -9.43
C THR A 566 -9.08 -14.69 -9.88
N THR A 567 -9.46 -15.20 -11.05
CA THR A 567 -8.99 -16.50 -11.55
C THR A 567 -7.82 -16.27 -12.50
N ALA A 568 -6.64 -16.72 -12.09
CA ALA A 568 -5.47 -16.62 -12.96
C ALA A 568 -5.60 -17.53 -14.21
N PRO A 569 -5.05 -17.11 -15.37
CA PRO A 569 -4.99 -17.95 -16.55
C PRO A 569 -4.26 -19.28 -16.30
N GLY A 570 -4.61 -20.30 -17.08
CA GLY A 570 -3.89 -21.57 -17.10
C GLY A 570 -2.42 -21.43 -17.54
N GLU A 571 -1.64 -22.47 -17.28
CA GLU A 571 -0.25 -22.59 -17.72
C GLU A 571 -0.16 -22.44 -19.27
N PRO A 572 0.76 -21.62 -19.81
CA PRO A 572 0.99 -21.57 -21.24
C PRO A 572 1.50 -22.90 -21.80
N SER A 573 0.75 -23.52 -22.71
CA SER A 573 1.13 -24.79 -23.36
C SER A 573 0.33 -25.06 -24.64
N PRO A 574 0.96 -25.60 -25.71
CA PRO A 574 2.39 -25.89 -25.82
C PRO A 574 3.24 -24.62 -25.99
N VAL A 575 4.49 -24.70 -25.55
CA VAL A 575 5.58 -23.77 -25.90
C VAL A 575 6.46 -24.45 -26.95
N SER A 576 6.84 -23.74 -28.01
CA SER A 576 7.64 -24.31 -29.10
C SER A 576 8.64 -23.31 -29.67
N SER A 577 9.79 -23.81 -30.11
CA SER A 577 10.77 -23.06 -30.90
C SER A 577 11.39 -23.96 -31.96
N ALA A 578 11.46 -23.48 -33.20
CA ALA A 578 12.08 -24.21 -34.31
C ALA A 578 13.62 -24.19 -34.23
N GLN A 579 14.20 -23.08 -33.76
CA GLN A 579 15.65 -22.90 -33.63
C GLN A 579 16.22 -23.63 -32.41
N TYR A 580 15.43 -23.75 -31.35
CA TYR A 580 15.81 -24.34 -30.07
C TYR A 580 14.76 -25.36 -29.63
N PRO A 581 14.77 -26.60 -30.17
CA PRO A 581 13.80 -27.62 -29.81
C PRO A 581 13.89 -27.98 -28.31
N GLU A 582 12.75 -28.24 -27.68
CA GLU A 582 12.68 -28.60 -26.26
C GLU A 582 13.50 -29.85 -25.98
N GLY A 583 14.35 -29.80 -24.96
CA GLY A 583 15.24 -30.90 -24.60
C GLY A 583 16.36 -31.18 -25.62
N GLY A 584 16.50 -30.39 -26.68
CA GLY A 584 17.44 -30.63 -27.77
C GLY A 584 18.50 -29.55 -27.94
N TYR A 585 19.43 -29.81 -28.85
CA TYR A 585 20.40 -28.82 -29.33
C TYR A 585 19.79 -27.90 -30.39
N GLY A 586 20.19 -26.63 -30.38
CA GLY A 586 19.76 -25.60 -31.32
C GLY A 586 20.90 -24.70 -31.78
N GLY A 587 20.60 -23.44 -32.12
CA GLY A 587 21.60 -22.44 -32.50
C GLY A 587 22.71 -22.23 -31.46
N GLY A 588 23.83 -21.65 -31.87
CA GLY A 588 24.94 -21.30 -30.95
C GLY A 588 24.70 -20.01 -30.17
N SER A 589 25.64 -19.67 -29.28
CA SER A 589 25.74 -18.37 -28.62
C SER A 589 25.63 -17.21 -29.62
N GLY A 590 24.86 -16.20 -29.26
CA GLY A 590 24.61 -15.02 -30.10
C GLY A 590 23.60 -15.23 -31.24
N GLN A 591 23.04 -16.44 -31.41
CA GLN A 591 21.96 -16.68 -32.38
C GLN A 591 20.59 -16.47 -31.73
N SER A 592 19.69 -15.76 -32.41
CA SER A 592 18.35 -15.50 -31.89
C SER A 592 17.38 -16.63 -32.25
N GLY A 593 16.59 -17.09 -31.30
CA GLY A 593 15.48 -18.01 -31.49
C GLY A 593 14.13 -17.31 -31.32
N THR A 594 13.07 -17.90 -31.87
CA THR A 594 11.70 -17.46 -31.60
C THR A 594 10.94 -18.55 -30.88
N TRP A 595 10.22 -18.18 -29.83
CA TRP A 595 9.32 -19.05 -29.07
C TRP A 595 7.89 -18.59 -29.26
N THR A 596 6.99 -19.55 -29.41
CA THR A 596 5.55 -19.32 -29.41
C THR A 596 4.92 -20.16 -28.32
N ALA A 597 4.18 -19.51 -27.42
CA ALA A 597 3.44 -20.15 -26.35
C ALA A 597 1.93 -19.96 -26.56
N THR A 598 1.17 -21.04 -26.49
CA THR A 598 -0.30 -21.01 -26.52
C THR A 598 -0.81 -20.75 -25.10
N THR A 599 -1.86 -19.93 -24.95
CA THR A 599 -2.45 -19.55 -23.66
C THR A 599 -3.96 -19.71 -23.68
N ALA A 600 -4.58 -19.64 -22.50
CA ALA A 600 -6.03 -19.50 -22.38
C ALA A 600 -6.55 -18.22 -23.07
N SER A 601 -7.85 -18.20 -23.41
CA SER A 601 -8.48 -17.12 -24.18
C SER A 601 -8.62 -15.80 -23.42
N ASP A 602 -8.60 -15.86 -22.09
CA ASP A 602 -8.63 -14.73 -21.16
C ASP A 602 -7.28 -14.00 -21.03
N ALA A 603 -6.17 -14.67 -21.38
CA ALA A 603 -4.84 -14.10 -21.37
C ALA A 603 -4.71 -12.92 -22.35
N ASN A 604 -4.30 -11.77 -21.82
CA ASN A 604 -4.05 -10.53 -22.56
C ASN A 604 -2.57 -10.36 -22.93
N ARG A 605 -1.68 -10.90 -22.10
CA ARG A 605 -0.23 -10.82 -22.28
C ARG A 605 0.39 -12.16 -21.93
N LEU A 606 1.50 -12.46 -22.58
CA LEU A 606 2.42 -13.51 -22.18
C LEU A 606 3.64 -12.81 -21.59
N ARG A 607 4.00 -13.14 -20.36
CA ARG A 607 5.29 -12.76 -19.81
C ARG A 607 6.27 -13.91 -19.93
N TYR A 608 7.51 -13.59 -20.24
CA TYR A 608 8.59 -14.55 -20.40
C TYR A 608 9.86 -14.05 -19.75
N ARG A 609 10.74 -14.96 -19.40
CA ARG A 609 12.14 -14.66 -19.08
C ARG A 609 13.01 -15.82 -19.51
N VAL A 610 14.29 -15.54 -19.59
CA VAL A 610 15.30 -16.45 -20.08
C VAL A 610 16.33 -16.55 -19.00
N ASP A 611 16.73 -17.78 -18.74
CA ASP A 611 17.75 -18.09 -17.77
C ASP A 611 17.47 -17.46 -16.41
N GLY A 612 16.19 -17.49 -16.00
CA GLY A 612 15.77 -17.04 -14.69
C GLY A 612 16.43 -17.90 -13.61
N GLU A 613 17.21 -17.27 -12.74
CA GLU A 613 17.77 -17.96 -11.59
C GLU A 613 16.68 -18.19 -10.54
N ASP A 614 16.50 -19.44 -10.12
CA ASP A 614 15.80 -19.69 -8.86
C ASP A 614 16.70 -19.22 -7.70
N PRO A 615 16.12 -18.56 -6.68
CA PRO A 615 16.89 -18.11 -5.54
C PRO A 615 17.43 -19.33 -4.78
N ASP A 616 18.70 -19.29 -4.41
CA ASP A 616 19.22 -20.24 -3.41
C ASP A 616 18.38 -20.06 -2.13
N PRO A 617 17.66 -21.11 -1.68
CA PRO A 617 16.76 -21.02 -0.54
C PRO A 617 17.47 -20.66 0.78
N ASP A 618 18.80 -20.83 0.84
CA ASP A 618 19.61 -20.52 2.02
C ASP A 618 20.43 -19.23 1.89
N ALA A 619 20.80 -18.79 0.67
CA ALA A 619 21.57 -17.56 0.45
C ALA A 619 20.71 -16.29 0.30
N GLY A 620 19.39 -16.44 0.19
CA GLY A 620 18.48 -15.33 -0.14
C GLY A 620 18.46 -15.05 -1.64
N ALA A 621 17.43 -14.34 -2.11
CA ALA A 621 17.17 -14.24 -3.55
C ALA A 621 18.29 -13.53 -4.31
N THR A 622 19.03 -14.26 -5.15
CA THR A 622 19.68 -13.67 -6.33
C THR A 622 18.57 -13.27 -7.30
N GLY A 623 18.73 -12.12 -7.95
CA GLY A 623 17.65 -11.49 -8.72
C GLY A 623 17.14 -12.42 -9.83
N ARG A 624 15.99 -13.07 -9.60
CA ARG A 624 15.21 -13.76 -10.64
C ARG A 624 15.16 -12.82 -11.85
N GLY A 625 15.70 -13.23 -12.99
CA GLY A 625 15.81 -12.40 -14.19
C GLY A 625 14.52 -11.61 -14.49
N THR A 626 14.66 -10.46 -15.15
CA THR A 626 13.53 -9.54 -15.37
C THR A 626 12.49 -10.17 -16.31
N TRP A 627 11.25 -10.30 -15.85
CA TRP A 627 10.13 -10.69 -16.71
C TRP A 627 9.91 -9.64 -17.80
N GLN A 628 9.91 -10.08 -19.05
CA GLN A 628 9.51 -9.31 -20.21
C GLN A 628 8.07 -9.68 -20.59
N THR A 629 7.37 -8.82 -21.32
CA THR A 629 5.97 -9.09 -21.73
C THR A 629 5.79 -8.85 -23.22
N VAL A 630 5.06 -9.75 -23.88
CA VAL A 630 4.48 -9.58 -25.21
C VAL A 630 2.97 -9.66 -25.13
N ASN A 631 2.27 -8.99 -26.04
CA ASN A 631 0.82 -9.13 -26.15
C ASN A 631 0.48 -10.51 -26.72
N THR A 632 -0.64 -11.08 -26.30
CA THR A 632 -1.20 -12.26 -26.95
C THR A 632 -2.04 -11.86 -28.17
N THR A 633 -2.12 -12.76 -29.15
CA THR A 633 -2.99 -12.63 -30.32
C THR A 633 -3.97 -13.80 -30.35
N THR A 634 -5.26 -13.53 -30.47
CA THR A 634 -6.31 -14.54 -30.61
C THR A 634 -6.61 -14.81 -32.08
N SER A 635 -6.56 -16.07 -32.47
CA SER A 635 -6.90 -16.56 -33.81
C SER A 635 -7.83 -17.76 -33.73
N SER A 636 -8.24 -18.32 -34.88
CA SER A 636 -9.00 -19.57 -34.93
C SER A 636 -8.23 -20.78 -34.35
N ALA A 637 -6.90 -20.68 -34.23
CA ALA A 637 -6.06 -21.72 -33.63
C ALA A 637 -5.87 -21.57 -32.11
N GLY A 638 -6.44 -20.52 -31.49
CA GLY A 638 -6.29 -20.20 -30.08
C GLY A 638 -5.60 -18.85 -29.82
N THR A 639 -5.36 -18.56 -28.55
CA THR A 639 -4.62 -17.36 -28.11
C THR A 639 -3.15 -17.74 -27.91
N SER A 640 -2.23 -16.94 -28.45
CA SER A 640 -0.78 -17.21 -28.32
C SER A 640 0.04 -15.93 -28.20
N GLY A 641 1.21 -16.03 -27.57
CA GLY A 641 2.24 -14.98 -27.54
C GLY A 641 3.53 -15.49 -28.17
N SER A 642 4.23 -14.64 -28.92
CA SER A 642 5.53 -14.97 -29.51
C SER A 642 6.59 -13.96 -29.08
N PHE A 643 7.79 -14.44 -28.78
CA PHE A 643 8.91 -13.63 -28.35
C PHE A 643 10.23 -14.20 -28.87
N ALA A 644 11.25 -13.34 -28.97
CA ALA A 644 12.58 -13.73 -29.42
C ALA A 644 13.58 -13.61 -28.29
N VAL A 645 14.50 -14.57 -28.21
CA VAL A 645 15.55 -14.65 -27.20
C VAL A 645 16.86 -15.02 -27.88
N THR A 646 17.95 -14.45 -27.41
CA THR A 646 19.30 -14.78 -27.88
C THR A 646 20.11 -15.30 -26.70
N PRO A 647 20.41 -16.61 -26.64
CA PRO A 647 21.34 -17.17 -25.65
C PRO A 647 22.71 -16.49 -25.77
N THR A 648 23.27 -16.07 -24.64
CA THR A 648 24.56 -15.35 -24.61
C THR A 648 25.77 -16.29 -24.56
N THR A 649 25.56 -17.56 -24.21
CA THR A 649 26.58 -18.60 -24.07
C THR A 649 26.11 -19.89 -24.75
N ASP A 650 27.03 -20.80 -25.07
CA ASP A 650 26.68 -22.19 -25.40
C ASP A 650 26.42 -22.96 -24.09
N GLY A 651 25.50 -23.92 -24.10
CA GLY A 651 25.16 -24.70 -22.90
C GLY A 651 23.66 -24.89 -22.71
N ALA A 652 23.28 -25.38 -21.52
CA ALA A 652 21.88 -25.52 -21.14
C ALA A 652 21.25 -24.15 -20.90
N HIS A 653 20.01 -23.96 -21.32
CA HIS A 653 19.25 -22.74 -21.14
C HIS A 653 17.79 -23.06 -20.83
N GLN A 654 17.12 -22.10 -20.22
CA GLN A 654 15.70 -22.23 -19.92
C GLN A 654 14.93 -20.99 -20.34
N VAL A 655 13.78 -21.19 -20.96
CA VAL A 655 12.76 -20.17 -21.14
C VAL A 655 11.60 -20.47 -20.19
N GLU A 656 11.21 -19.47 -19.41
CA GLU A 656 10.02 -19.54 -18.56
C GLU A 656 8.93 -18.64 -19.13
N THR A 657 7.69 -19.12 -19.14
CA THR A 657 6.55 -18.35 -19.64
C THR A 657 5.35 -18.40 -18.69
N GLN A 658 4.62 -17.30 -18.58
CA GLN A 658 3.38 -17.19 -17.80
C GLN A 658 2.35 -16.37 -18.57
N ALA A 659 1.10 -16.80 -18.55
CA ALA A 659 -0.01 -16.01 -19.05
C ALA A 659 -0.44 -14.96 -18.02
N VAL A 660 -0.84 -13.78 -18.50
CA VAL A 660 -1.37 -12.68 -17.69
C VAL A 660 -2.67 -12.21 -18.33
N ASP A 661 -3.76 -12.20 -17.57
CA ASP A 661 -5.07 -11.76 -18.06
C ASP A 661 -5.21 -10.22 -18.07
N ARG A 662 -6.45 -9.76 -18.26
CA ARG A 662 -6.80 -8.34 -18.26
C ARG A 662 -6.86 -7.74 -16.85
N ALA A 663 -7.16 -8.54 -15.83
CA ALA A 663 -7.15 -8.14 -14.43
C ALA A 663 -5.73 -8.15 -13.81
N ASP A 664 -4.70 -8.51 -14.59
CA ASP A 664 -3.32 -8.70 -14.15
C ASP A 664 -3.13 -9.90 -13.18
N ASN A 665 -4.03 -10.89 -13.20
CA ASN A 665 -3.71 -12.17 -12.56
C ASN A 665 -2.62 -12.88 -13.37
N VAL A 666 -1.74 -13.57 -12.67
CA VAL A 666 -0.58 -14.26 -13.25
C VAL A 666 -0.78 -15.76 -13.11
N GLY A 667 -0.76 -16.46 -14.24
CA GLY A 667 -0.90 -17.92 -14.31
C GLY A 667 0.34 -18.70 -13.86
N ALA A 668 0.23 -20.03 -13.91
CA ALA A 668 1.33 -20.93 -13.63
C ALA A 668 2.47 -20.79 -14.65
N THR A 669 3.71 -21.02 -14.19
CA THR A 669 4.92 -20.97 -15.05
C THR A 669 5.06 -22.26 -15.84
N ASN A 670 5.22 -22.14 -17.15
CA ASN A 670 5.74 -23.21 -18.00
C ASN A 670 7.26 -23.07 -18.15
N GLU A 671 7.97 -24.19 -18.01
CA GLU A 671 9.43 -24.27 -18.15
C GLU A 671 9.81 -24.99 -19.44
N TYR A 672 10.55 -24.32 -20.33
CA TYR A 672 11.02 -24.85 -21.60
C TYR A 672 12.56 -24.88 -21.61
N GLY A 673 13.15 -26.07 -21.45
CA GLY A 673 14.61 -26.26 -21.46
C GLY A 673 15.15 -26.58 -22.85
N PHE A 674 16.32 -26.03 -23.20
CA PHE A 674 17.01 -26.31 -24.47
C PHE A 674 18.54 -26.20 -24.31
N ILE A 675 19.30 -26.65 -25.30
CA ILE A 675 20.77 -26.57 -25.29
C ILE A 675 21.24 -25.72 -26.48
N ALA A 676 21.95 -24.62 -26.22
CA ALA A 676 22.60 -23.80 -27.24
C ALA A 676 23.98 -24.38 -27.60
N GLY A 677 24.32 -24.38 -28.89
CA GLY A 677 25.58 -24.91 -29.41
C GLY A 677 25.41 -26.16 -30.27
N ALA A 678 26.53 -26.72 -30.72
CA ALA A 678 26.50 -27.93 -31.54
C ALA A 678 26.22 -29.17 -30.70
N ALA A 679 25.34 -30.05 -31.19
CA ALA A 679 25.18 -31.37 -30.61
C ALA A 679 26.51 -32.13 -30.64
N PRO A 680 26.89 -32.84 -29.57
CA PRO A 680 28.04 -33.73 -29.60
C PRO A 680 27.81 -34.83 -30.65
N ALA A 681 28.89 -35.39 -31.18
CA ALA A 681 28.80 -36.55 -32.04
C ALA A 681 28.06 -37.68 -31.30
N THR A 682 27.12 -38.34 -31.98
CA THR A 682 26.42 -39.50 -31.43
C THR A 682 27.43 -40.52 -30.93
N ARG A 683 27.27 -40.92 -29.67
CA ARG A 683 28.16 -41.86 -28.98
C ARG A 683 27.34 -43.05 -28.45
N SER A 684 28.00 -44.19 -28.31
CA SER A 684 27.41 -45.33 -27.60
C SER A 684 27.20 -45.00 -26.13
N HIS A 685 26.16 -45.60 -25.53
CA HIS A 685 25.91 -45.52 -24.11
C HIS A 685 26.97 -46.28 -23.31
N LYS A 686 27.41 -45.68 -22.20
CA LYS A 686 28.19 -46.36 -21.16
C LYS A 686 27.30 -46.95 -20.07
N VAL A 687 26.04 -46.51 -19.96
CA VAL A 687 25.02 -47.07 -19.07
C VAL A 687 23.87 -47.56 -19.93
N ASP A 688 23.59 -48.86 -19.91
CA ASP A 688 22.47 -49.51 -20.60
C ASP A 688 21.87 -50.56 -19.66
N ILE A 689 21.07 -50.10 -18.70
CA ILE A 689 20.42 -50.96 -17.71
C ILE A 689 18.97 -51.19 -18.12
N THR A 690 18.59 -52.44 -18.32
CA THR A 690 17.19 -52.82 -18.56
C THR A 690 16.41 -52.80 -17.25
N LEU A 691 15.27 -52.13 -17.22
CA LEU A 691 14.41 -51.97 -16.06
C LEU A 691 13.09 -52.72 -16.24
N ASN A 692 12.56 -53.25 -15.14
CA ASN A 692 11.21 -53.77 -15.12
C ASN A 692 10.18 -52.63 -15.16
N ALA A 693 8.96 -52.92 -15.58
CA ALA A 693 7.87 -51.95 -15.46
C ALA A 693 7.52 -51.72 -13.97
N PRO A 694 7.22 -50.49 -13.54
CA PRO A 694 6.80 -50.21 -12.18
C PRO A 694 5.57 -51.02 -11.74
N VAL A 695 5.66 -51.68 -10.58
CA VAL A 695 4.55 -52.41 -9.97
C VAL A 695 3.89 -51.53 -8.91
N THR A 696 2.79 -50.86 -9.26
CA THR A 696 2.09 -49.88 -8.39
C THR A 696 1.63 -50.48 -7.05
N THR A 697 1.31 -51.78 -7.03
CA THR A 697 0.85 -52.55 -5.87
C THR A 697 1.98 -53.23 -5.08
N ALA A 698 3.25 -53.06 -5.46
CA ALA A 698 4.36 -53.66 -4.73
C ALA A 698 4.38 -53.13 -3.28
N LEU A 699 4.41 -54.07 -2.32
CA LEU A 699 4.55 -53.74 -0.91
C LEU A 699 5.93 -53.14 -0.65
N ASP A 700 6.00 -52.22 0.31
CA ASP A 700 7.29 -51.67 0.72
C ASP A 700 8.16 -52.76 1.37
N PRO A 701 9.45 -52.84 1.01
CA PRO A 701 10.37 -53.77 1.65
C PRO A 701 10.58 -53.39 3.12
N ALA A 702 10.89 -54.39 3.94
CA ALA A 702 11.27 -54.16 5.33
C ALA A 702 12.64 -53.51 5.40
N ASP A 703 12.79 -52.47 6.23
CA ASP A 703 14.08 -51.84 6.46
C ASP A 703 15.04 -52.76 7.21
N TRP A 704 16.33 -52.55 6.96
CA TRP A 704 17.38 -53.39 7.50
C TRP A 704 17.69 -53.02 8.96
N ASN A 705 17.27 -53.89 9.89
CA ASN A 705 17.60 -53.85 11.33
C ASN A 705 18.28 -55.16 11.80
N ASN A 706 18.90 -55.91 10.90
CA ASN A 706 19.54 -57.17 11.28
C ASN A 706 20.76 -56.91 12.17
N PRO A 707 21.13 -57.86 13.04
CA PRO A 707 22.26 -57.67 13.96
C PRO A 707 23.57 -57.48 13.20
N TYR A 708 24.33 -56.44 13.55
CA TYR A 708 25.72 -56.27 13.12
C TYR A 708 26.69 -56.78 14.18
N PRO A 709 27.89 -57.23 13.79
CA PRO A 709 29.03 -57.25 14.69
C PRO A 709 29.15 -55.93 15.44
N ALA A 710 29.30 -55.99 16.75
CA ALA A 710 29.54 -54.82 17.59
C ALA A 710 30.98 -54.28 17.40
N PHE A 711 31.42 -54.08 16.14
CA PHE A 711 32.78 -53.70 15.77
C PHE A 711 33.23 -52.36 16.35
N GLY A 712 32.29 -51.48 16.74
CA GLY A 712 32.58 -50.22 17.44
C GLY A 712 32.45 -50.28 18.98
N TRP A 713 32.06 -51.43 19.55
CA TRP A 713 32.09 -51.62 21.00
C TRP A 713 33.45 -52.16 21.44
N ASP A 714 34.41 -51.23 21.54
CA ASP A 714 35.75 -51.49 22.10
C ASP A 714 35.78 -51.36 23.64
N GLY A 715 34.63 -51.10 24.29
CA GLY A 715 34.44 -51.02 25.74
C GLY A 715 35.18 -49.89 26.49
N TRP A 716 36.23 -49.29 25.91
CA TRP A 716 37.28 -48.67 26.75
C TRP A 716 37.97 -47.41 26.20
N ASP A 717 37.56 -46.83 25.07
CA ASP A 717 38.33 -45.79 24.34
C ASP A 717 38.36 -44.38 24.97
N THR A 718 38.04 -44.21 26.25
CA THR A 718 38.17 -42.90 26.91
C THR A 718 38.94 -42.98 28.22
N ALA A 719 40.23 -43.30 28.13
CA ALA A 719 41.28 -42.70 28.97
C ALA A 719 42.68 -43.20 28.54
N THR A 720 43.22 -42.67 27.45
CA THR A 720 44.66 -42.42 27.36
C THR A 720 44.86 -40.96 26.99
N SER A 721 45.62 -40.26 27.81
CA SER A 721 46.11 -38.91 27.57
C SER A 721 46.86 -38.85 26.24
N SER A 722 46.46 -37.89 25.39
CA SER A 722 47.23 -37.27 24.30
C SER A 722 47.92 -38.17 23.25
N GLY A 723 47.38 -38.13 22.02
CA GLY A 723 48.18 -38.11 20.79
C GLY A 723 48.36 -39.42 20.00
N ASN A 724 47.63 -39.50 18.88
CA ASN A 724 47.83 -40.23 17.61
C ASN A 724 48.41 -41.65 17.57
N MET A 725 47.68 -42.53 16.85
CA MET A 725 48.27 -43.44 15.84
C MET A 725 47.29 -43.61 14.65
N THR A 726 47.70 -43.16 13.45
CA THR A 726 47.56 -43.93 12.20
C THR A 726 48.56 -45.10 12.28
N VAL A 727 48.34 -46.31 11.77
CA VAL A 727 48.45 -46.77 10.37
C VAL A 727 47.90 -48.22 10.29
N ASP A 728 47.35 -48.59 9.13
CA ASP A 728 47.15 -49.94 8.52
C ASP A 728 47.17 -51.21 9.41
N ALA A 729 46.05 -51.93 9.43
CA ALA A 729 45.93 -53.27 10.02
C ALA A 729 46.68 -54.33 9.17
N PRO A 730 47.48 -55.23 9.79
CA PRO A 730 47.02 -56.59 10.16
C PRO A 730 47.78 -57.17 11.40
N PRO A 731 47.94 -58.49 11.58
CA PRO A 731 47.08 -59.45 12.28
C PRO A 731 47.66 -59.86 13.66
N ALA A 732 47.53 -59.05 14.71
CA ALA A 732 47.88 -59.46 16.10
C ALA A 732 47.35 -58.47 17.15
N LEU A 733 46.09 -58.01 17.02
CA LEU A 733 45.50 -57.11 18.02
C LEU A 733 45.34 -57.86 19.35
N SER A 734 46.29 -57.68 20.26
CA SER A 734 46.17 -58.02 21.68
C SER A 734 44.79 -57.59 22.18
N PRO A 735 44.02 -58.44 22.90
CA PRO A 735 42.75 -58.01 23.44
C PRO A 735 42.95 -56.76 24.31
N LYS A 736 42.31 -55.63 23.96
CA LYS A 736 42.25 -54.44 24.82
C LYS A 736 41.62 -54.86 26.15
N LYS A 737 42.42 -55.00 27.21
CA LYS A 737 41.99 -55.46 28.54
C LYS A 737 41.87 -54.28 29.50
N ARG A 738 40.80 -54.23 30.29
CA ARG A 738 40.74 -53.34 31.46
C ARG A 738 41.23 -54.09 32.68
N ILE A 739 42.19 -53.52 33.39
CA ILE A 739 42.71 -54.07 34.64
C ILE A 739 42.39 -53.08 35.76
N THR A 740 41.84 -53.58 36.87
CA THR A 740 41.65 -52.81 38.11
C THR A 740 42.31 -53.56 39.25
N LYS A 741 43.12 -52.88 40.06
CA LYS A 741 43.77 -53.47 41.24
C LYS A 741 43.03 -53.01 42.50
N ALA A 742 42.71 -53.97 43.35
CA ALA A 742 41.86 -53.81 44.53
C ALA A 742 42.48 -54.60 45.69
N GLY A 743 43.35 -53.95 46.48
CA GLY A 743 44.14 -54.66 47.50
C GLY A 743 44.99 -55.78 46.91
N GLY A 744 44.89 -57.00 47.47
CA GLY A 744 45.60 -58.20 46.99
C GLY A 744 45.05 -58.84 45.70
N VAL A 745 44.04 -58.23 45.07
CA VAL A 745 43.32 -58.77 43.91
C VAL A 745 43.50 -57.87 42.68
N THR A 746 43.71 -58.48 41.52
CA THR A 746 43.72 -57.89 40.18
C THR A 746 42.52 -58.40 39.41
N LEU A 747 41.61 -57.49 39.04
CA LEU A 747 40.42 -57.79 38.26
C LEU A 747 40.67 -57.40 36.79
N THR A 748 40.43 -58.31 35.86
CA THR A 748 40.69 -58.15 34.42
C THR A 748 39.41 -58.34 33.63
N MET A 749 39.09 -57.44 32.70
CA MET A 749 37.96 -57.59 31.77
C MET A 749 38.44 -57.55 30.33
N ILE A 750 37.95 -58.48 29.51
CA ILE A 750 38.37 -58.66 28.11
C ILE A 750 37.11 -58.76 27.24
N PRO A 751 36.82 -57.77 26.36
CA PRO A 751 35.70 -57.85 25.43
C PRO A 751 35.93 -58.97 24.42
N GLN A 752 34.88 -59.70 24.08
CA GLN A 752 34.95 -60.86 23.18
C GLN A 752 34.08 -60.62 21.95
N LYS A 753 34.64 -60.88 20.76
CA LYS A 753 33.87 -60.84 19.50
C LYS A 753 32.88 -62.01 19.41
N GLN A 754 33.25 -63.13 20.02
CA GLN A 754 32.46 -64.36 20.10
C GLN A 754 32.83 -65.12 21.37
N ARG A 755 31.96 -66.02 21.82
CA ARG A 755 32.21 -66.84 23.01
C ARG A 755 33.53 -67.60 22.88
N THR A 756 34.36 -67.57 23.91
CA THR A 756 35.68 -68.22 23.89
C THR A 756 35.55 -69.74 23.90
N PRO A 757 36.54 -70.51 23.41
CA PRO A 757 36.50 -71.97 23.48
C PRO A 757 36.31 -72.51 24.91
N ALA A 758 36.95 -71.87 25.90
CA ALA A 758 36.79 -72.20 27.31
C ALA A 758 35.34 -71.98 27.77
N ALA A 759 34.74 -70.83 27.44
CA ALA A 759 33.33 -70.54 27.75
C ALA A 759 32.35 -71.48 27.05
N ALA A 760 32.62 -71.83 25.80
CA ALA A 760 31.81 -72.80 25.05
C ALA A 760 31.85 -74.19 25.69
N GLU A 761 33.00 -74.63 26.21
CA GLU A 761 33.12 -75.89 26.94
C GLU A 761 32.40 -75.85 28.28
N ALA A 762 32.59 -74.78 29.04
CA ALA A 762 31.93 -74.53 30.31
C ALA A 762 30.40 -74.63 30.17
N LEU A 763 29.84 -73.97 29.14
CA LEU A 763 28.42 -74.05 28.82
C LEU A 763 27.95 -75.45 28.36
N ARG A 764 28.80 -76.20 27.64
CA ARG A 764 28.51 -77.60 27.30
C ARG A 764 28.41 -78.47 28.56
N GLN A 765 29.29 -78.26 29.52
CA GLN A 765 29.30 -79.00 30.79
C GLN A 765 28.06 -78.67 31.63
N TYR A 766 27.73 -77.38 31.75
CA TYR A 766 26.48 -76.93 32.40
C TYR A 766 25.25 -77.64 31.81
N ARG A 767 25.12 -77.62 30.48
CA ARG A 767 24.02 -78.29 29.76
C ARG A 767 24.00 -79.81 29.96
N LYS A 768 25.15 -80.46 30.17
CA LYS A 768 25.22 -81.90 30.48
C LYS A 768 24.76 -82.18 31.90
N GLN A 769 25.14 -81.35 32.87
CA GLN A 769 24.81 -81.50 34.28
C GLN A 769 23.32 -81.22 34.58
N HIS A 770 22.65 -80.39 33.77
CA HIS A 770 21.28 -79.92 34.02
C HIS A 770 20.24 -80.52 33.03
N LYS A 771 20.43 -81.76 32.58
CA LYS A 771 19.67 -82.37 31.46
C LYS A 771 18.52 -83.35 31.85
N SER A 772 17.90 -83.28 33.04
CA SER A 772 16.84 -84.23 33.47
C SER A 772 15.66 -83.59 34.25
N PRO A 773 14.42 -84.12 34.17
CA PRO A 773 13.16 -83.35 34.29
C PRO A 773 12.45 -83.25 35.66
N THR A 774 13.02 -83.61 36.82
CA THR A 774 12.19 -83.76 38.06
C THR A 774 12.73 -83.22 39.38
N ASP A 775 13.89 -82.57 39.46
CA ASP A 775 14.34 -82.02 40.73
C ASP A 775 14.37 -80.49 40.68
N ALA A 776 13.36 -79.91 41.36
CA ALA A 776 13.16 -78.50 41.68
C ALA A 776 13.98 -77.53 40.83
N ALA A 777 13.36 -77.00 39.76
CA ALA A 777 13.74 -75.68 39.29
C ALA A 777 13.84 -74.77 40.52
N PRO A 778 14.93 -74.02 40.74
CA PRO A 778 14.87 -72.92 41.69
C PRO A 778 13.66 -72.11 41.23
N LEU A 779 12.65 -71.97 42.11
CA LEU A 779 11.55 -71.05 41.86
C LEU A 779 12.22 -69.72 41.53
N ALA A 780 12.21 -69.34 40.24
CA ALA A 780 12.72 -68.05 39.84
C ALA A 780 12.04 -67.02 40.75
N ALA A 781 12.79 -66.06 41.26
CA ALA A 781 12.18 -64.95 41.98
C ALA A 781 11.00 -64.42 41.15
N SER A 782 9.87 -64.08 41.79
CA SER A 782 8.64 -63.69 41.06
C SER A 782 8.82 -62.48 40.13
N SER A 783 9.90 -61.71 40.33
CA SER A 783 10.30 -60.57 39.49
C SER A 783 11.27 -60.92 38.34
N TYR A 784 11.85 -62.13 38.29
CA TYR A 784 12.80 -62.51 37.24
C TYR A 784 12.08 -62.73 35.91
N THR A 785 12.51 -62.01 34.87
CA THR A 785 11.87 -62.03 33.55
C THR A 785 12.72 -62.69 32.46
N GLY A 786 13.87 -63.29 32.83
CA GLY A 786 14.74 -64.01 31.91
C GLY A 786 15.56 -63.12 30.97
N PRO A 787 16.21 -63.70 29.95
CA PRO A 787 16.86 -62.95 28.87
C PRO A 787 15.89 -61.94 28.24
N VAL A 788 16.36 -60.72 27.98
CA VAL A 788 15.51 -59.62 27.50
C VAL A 788 15.44 -59.53 25.97
N LEU A 789 16.35 -60.21 25.27
CA LEU A 789 16.46 -60.22 23.81
C LEU A 789 15.91 -61.49 23.16
N ASP A 790 15.57 -61.38 21.88
CA ASP A 790 15.12 -62.50 21.05
C ASP A 790 16.24 -63.55 20.88
N PRO A 791 15.99 -64.82 21.26
CA PRO A 791 16.98 -65.90 21.14
C PRO A 791 17.34 -66.25 19.69
N SER A 792 16.59 -65.78 18.68
CA SER A 792 16.93 -66.02 17.27
C SER A 792 18.29 -65.46 16.85
N TRP A 793 18.81 -64.45 17.58
CA TRP A 793 20.11 -63.85 17.30
C TRP A 793 20.96 -63.56 18.55
N CYS A 794 20.36 -63.52 19.74
CA CYS A 794 21.06 -63.42 21.01
C CYS A 794 20.60 -64.52 21.97
N ASP A 795 21.14 -65.72 21.78
CA ASP A 795 20.82 -66.88 22.62
C ASP A 795 21.91 -67.06 23.69
N PRO A 796 21.58 -66.91 24.99
CA PRO A 796 22.53 -67.12 26.08
C PRO A 796 23.12 -68.54 26.08
N THR A 797 22.41 -69.50 25.50
CA THR A 797 22.79 -70.90 25.45
C THR A 797 23.62 -71.25 24.20
N ASN A 798 23.68 -70.39 23.18
CA ASN A 798 24.38 -70.70 21.93
C ASN A 798 25.92 -70.65 22.09
N ILE A 799 26.60 -71.78 21.93
CA ILE A 799 28.07 -71.86 22.07
C ILE A 799 28.83 -71.02 21.04
N ASN A 800 28.22 -70.68 19.90
CA ASN A 800 28.79 -69.87 18.83
C ASN A 800 28.32 -68.41 18.87
N GLN A 801 27.74 -67.97 19.99
CA GLN A 801 27.21 -66.61 20.14
C GLN A 801 28.29 -65.56 19.88
N LYS A 802 27.89 -64.51 19.16
CA LYS A 802 28.72 -63.35 18.82
C LYS A 802 28.22 -62.09 19.52
N SER A 803 29.13 -61.14 19.69
CA SER A 803 28.77 -59.81 20.18
C SER A 803 28.15 -58.98 19.05
N PHE A 804 26.83 -58.82 19.11
CA PHE A 804 26.03 -58.17 18.06
C PHE A 804 25.17 -57.02 18.59
N ILE A 805 24.89 -56.03 17.74
CA ILE A 805 23.99 -54.92 18.03
C ILE A 805 22.95 -54.74 16.91
N ARG A 806 21.75 -54.29 17.31
CA ARG A 806 20.72 -53.68 16.47
C ARG A 806 20.53 -52.22 16.91
N ARG A 807 19.60 -51.48 16.31
CA ARG A 807 19.36 -50.08 16.70
C ARG A 807 18.92 -49.92 18.16
N THR A 808 18.22 -50.89 18.74
CA THR A 808 17.65 -50.81 20.10
C THR A 808 18.05 -51.98 20.99
N GLU A 809 18.91 -52.89 20.51
CA GLU A 809 19.24 -54.12 21.21
C GLU A 809 20.75 -54.38 21.12
N ALA A 810 21.38 -54.82 22.21
CA ALA A 810 22.79 -55.20 22.22
C ALA A 810 23.00 -56.53 22.94
N CYS A 811 23.72 -57.43 22.30
CA CYS A 811 24.13 -58.73 22.82
C CYS A 811 25.65 -58.72 22.94
N LEU A 812 26.18 -58.53 24.15
CA LEU A 812 27.60 -58.22 24.36
C LEU A 812 28.27 -59.32 25.20
N LEU A 813 29.40 -59.84 24.73
CA LEU A 813 30.18 -60.86 25.41
C LEU A 813 31.51 -60.29 25.91
N PHE A 814 31.89 -60.65 27.13
CA PHE A 814 33.20 -60.35 27.68
C PHE A 814 33.61 -61.39 28.73
N THR A 815 34.91 -61.52 28.95
CA THR A 815 35.47 -62.34 30.03
C THR A 815 35.83 -61.45 31.20
N TRP A 816 35.37 -61.80 32.39
CA TRP A 816 35.75 -61.15 33.65
C TRP A 816 36.69 -62.09 34.40
N GLY A 817 37.84 -61.63 34.86
CA GLY A 817 38.82 -62.41 35.61
C GLY A 817 39.13 -61.77 36.95
N ALA A 818 39.35 -62.58 37.97
CA ALA A 818 39.87 -62.20 39.27
C ALA A 818 41.13 -63.01 39.54
N GLU A 819 42.26 -62.31 39.72
CA GLU A 819 43.53 -62.90 40.06
C GLU A 819 43.98 -62.33 41.41
N ALA A 820 44.16 -63.18 42.41
CA ALA A 820 44.57 -62.76 43.75
C ALA A 820 45.95 -63.34 44.08
N THR A 821 46.75 -62.57 44.82
CA THR A 821 48.02 -63.04 45.37
C THR A 821 47.96 -62.97 46.89
N SER A 822 48.21 -64.10 47.55
CA SER A 822 48.33 -64.17 49.00
C SER A 822 49.65 -64.88 49.39
N PRO A 823 50.04 -64.89 50.67
CA PRO A 823 51.18 -65.67 51.15
C PRO A 823 51.11 -67.17 50.81
N GLN A 824 49.91 -67.69 50.53
CA GLN A 824 49.64 -69.09 50.22
C GLN A 824 49.68 -69.43 48.72
N GLY A 825 49.69 -68.45 47.81
CA GLY A 825 49.76 -68.69 46.37
C GLY A 825 49.08 -67.63 45.49
N ILE A 826 48.95 -67.95 44.20
CA ILE A 826 48.19 -67.16 43.23
C ILE A 826 46.87 -67.88 42.94
N TYR A 827 45.76 -67.18 43.09
CA TYR A 827 44.42 -67.69 42.79
C TYR A 827 43.88 -67.00 41.54
N ARG A 828 43.29 -67.76 40.61
CA ARG A 828 42.68 -67.21 39.40
C ARG A 828 41.29 -67.80 39.20
N GLN A 829 40.33 -66.94 38.88
CA GLN A 829 39.02 -67.35 38.42
C GLN A 829 38.58 -66.43 37.28
N TYR A 830 38.01 -67.01 36.22
CA TYR A 830 37.45 -66.27 35.10
C TYR A 830 35.96 -66.57 34.98
N TRP A 831 35.21 -65.68 34.35
CA TRP A 831 33.79 -65.82 34.06
C TRP A 831 33.52 -65.40 32.61
N ASP A 832 32.74 -66.21 31.89
CA ASP A 832 32.04 -65.77 30.67
C ASP A 832 30.88 -64.90 31.10
N VAL A 833 30.81 -63.70 30.56
CA VAL A 833 29.75 -62.76 30.87
C VAL A 833 29.05 -62.35 29.59
N MET A 834 27.75 -62.63 29.54
CA MET A 834 26.84 -62.09 28.52
C MET A 834 26.04 -60.96 29.14
N TRP A 835 26.10 -59.79 28.52
CA TRP A 835 25.28 -58.64 28.85
C TRP A 835 24.36 -58.31 27.69
N GLN A 836 23.06 -58.36 27.94
CA GLN A 836 22.03 -57.96 27.02
C GLN A 836 21.49 -56.58 27.42
N VAL A 837 21.27 -55.72 26.43
CA VAL A 837 20.64 -54.40 26.60
C VAL A 837 19.48 -54.29 25.63
N LYS A 838 18.31 -53.87 26.12
CA LYS A 838 17.12 -53.57 25.32
C LYS A 838 16.61 -52.17 25.64
N LEU A 839 16.52 -51.34 24.62
CA LEU A 839 16.08 -49.96 24.69
C LEU A 839 14.65 -49.84 24.16
N ASP A 840 13.87 -48.94 24.76
CA ASP A 840 12.57 -48.55 24.23
C ASP A 840 12.71 -47.37 23.24
N PRO A 841 12.48 -47.57 21.92
CA PRO A 841 12.52 -46.48 20.95
C PRO A 841 11.34 -45.51 21.08
N LYS A 842 10.33 -45.79 21.91
CA LYS A 842 9.15 -44.95 22.10
C LYS A 842 8.82 -44.68 23.57
N GLY A 843 9.77 -44.90 24.46
CA GLY A 843 9.62 -44.66 25.89
C GLY A 843 10.95 -44.39 26.57
N ASN A 844 10.99 -44.53 27.89
CA ASN A 844 12.16 -44.23 28.70
C ASN A 844 12.76 -45.49 29.37
N THR A 845 12.22 -46.67 29.10
CA THR A 845 12.69 -47.92 29.72
C THR A 845 13.97 -48.42 29.08
N ILE A 846 14.91 -48.80 29.94
CA ILE A 846 16.16 -49.48 29.58
C ILE A 846 16.20 -50.77 30.38
N LYS A 847 16.17 -51.90 29.66
CA LYS A 847 16.23 -53.22 30.27
C LYS A 847 17.58 -53.86 30.03
N THR A 848 18.07 -54.58 31.03
CA THR A 848 19.32 -55.32 30.90
C THR A 848 19.17 -56.72 31.48
N PHE A 849 19.91 -57.65 30.90
CA PHE A 849 20.08 -59.00 31.43
C PHE A 849 21.56 -59.32 31.49
N LEU A 850 21.99 -59.99 32.55
CA LEU A 850 23.36 -60.44 32.73
C LEU A 850 23.38 -61.92 33.03
N GLN A 851 24.27 -62.64 32.37
CA GLN A 851 24.59 -64.03 32.66
C GLN A 851 26.09 -64.13 32.95
N MET A 852 26.46 -64.76 34.06
CA MET A 852 27.84 -65.00 34.47
C MET A 852 28.06 -66.50 34.69
N TYR A 853 29.03 -67.06 33.98
CA TYR A 853 29.40 -68.46 34.09
C TYR A 853 30.88 -68.63 34.43
N PRO A 854 31.25 -69.30 35.53
CA PRO A 854 32.65 -69.50 35.90
C PRO A 854 33.38 -70.41 34.89
N LEU A 855 34.59 -70.02 34.51
CA LEU A 855 35.48 -70.75 33.62
C LEU A 855 36.57 -71.44 34.45
N MET A 856 36.78 -72.74 34.22
CA MET A 856 37.72 -73.57 34.98
C MET A 856 39.18 -73.06 34.89
N PRO A 857 39.85 -72.79 36.02
CA PRO A 857 41.31 -72.68 36.07
C PRO A 857 41.96 -74.06 36.24
N THR A 858 43.29 -74.14 36.10
CA THR A 858 44.07 -75.34 36.46
C THR A 858 43.98 -75.60 37.98
N VAL A 859 43.93 -76.88 38.40
CA VAL A 859 43.70 -77.31 39.81
C VAL A 859 44.60 -76.62 40.84
N GLN A 860 45.81 -76.21 40.45
CA GLN A 860 46.80 -75.56 41.33
C GLN A 860 46.54 -74.08 41.65
N GLU A 861 45.71 -73.38 40.87
CA GLU A 861 45.44 -71.93 41.02
C GLU A 861 43.99 -71.63 41.46
N GLN A 862 43.29 -72.64 41.99
CA GLN A 862 41.87 -72.53 42.38
C GLN A 862 41.67 -71.81 43.70
N TRP A 863 40.61 -71.00 43.78
CA TRP A 863 40.19 -70.34 45.03
C TRP A 863 39.78 -71.38 46.08
N PRO A 864 40.24 -71.25 47.34
CA PRO A 864 39.91 -72.19 48.41
C PRO A 864 38.43 -72.14 48.76
N SER A 865 37.93 -73.23 49.35
CA SER A 865 36.51 -73.36 49.73
C SER A 865 36.16 -72.45 50.92
N SER A 866 35.18 -71.57 50.73
CA SER A 866 34.66 -70.66 51.76
C SER A 866 33.24 -70.18 51.39
N PRO A 867 32.33 -69.89 52.35
CA PRO A 867 30.94 -69.53 52.03
C PRO A 867 30.75 -68.40 51.03
N LYS A 868 31.69 -67.43 50.96
CA LYS A 868 31.74 -66.34 49.98
C LYS A 868 33.15 -66.20 49.38
N ALA A 869 33.75 -67.32 48.98
CA ALA A 869 35.09 -67.32 48.41
C ALA A 869 35.22 -66.29 47.26
N MET A 870 34.18 -66.17 46.44
CA MET A 870 34.09 -65.15 45.39
C MET A 870 32.66 -64.60 45.35
N ALA A 871 32.43 -63.37 45.81
CA ALA A 871 31.11 -62.74 45.80
C ALA A 871 31.11 -61.40 45.06
N PHE A 872 30.15 -61.22 44.15
CA PHE A 872 30.02 -60.03 43.31
C PHE A 872 28.70 -59.30 43.54
N ASN A 873 28.75 -58.08 44.07
CA ASN A 873 27.60 -57.20 44.06
C ASN A 873 27.51 -56.46 42.72
N VAL A 874 26.77 -57.00 41.75
CA VAL A 874 26.64 -56.43 40.40
C VAL A 874 25.50 -55.43 40.32
N VAL A 875 25.78 -54.30 39.67
CA VAL A 875 24.87 -53.18 39.44
C VAL A 875 24.95 -52.73 37.99
N THR A 876 23.90 -52.04 37.54
CA THR A 876 23.89 -51.38 36.23
C THR A 876 23.28 -49.97 36.34
N GLY A 877 23.54 -49.14 35.32
CA GLY A 877 23.00 -47.79 35.23
C GLY A 877 23.83 -46.88 34.32
N CYS A 878 23.57 -45.57 34.40
CA CYS A 878 24.20 -44.56 33.54
C CYS A 878 25.31 -43.81 34.29
N ARG A 879 26.55 -43.90 33.80
CA ARG A 879 27.75 -43.32 34.45
C ARG A 879 27.71 -41.81 34.55
N ASN A 880 27.18 -41.16 33.51
CA ASN A 880 27.13 -39.70 33.36
C ASN A 880 25.78 -39.11 33.82
N GLY A 881 25.05 -39.82 34.68
CA GLY A 881 23.68 -39.46 35.07
C GLY A 881 22.68 -39.62 33.91
N GLY A 882 21.48 -39.05 34.05
CA GLY A 882 20.44 -39.13 33.02
C GLY A 882 19.52 -40.35 33.14
N CYS A 883 19.74 -41.24 34.11
CA CYS A 883 18.89 -42.39 34.37
C CYS A 883 18.70 -42.55 35.87
N THR A 884 17.68 -43.28 36.28
CA THR A 884 17.59 -43.77 37.66
C THR A 884 18.85 -44.58 37.97
N SER A 885 19.69 -44.08 38.88
CA SER A 885 21.04 -44.63 39.11
C SER A 885 21.03 -45.90 39.96
N GLY A 886 21.90 -46.86 39.62
CA GLY A 886 22.36 -47.90 40.54
C GLY A 886 21.32 -48.96 40.91
N THR A 887 20.70 -49.59 39.91
CA THR A 887 19.81 -50.73 40.14
C THR A 887 20.65 -51.99 40.39
N GLY A 888 20.31 -52.73 41.44
CA GLY A 888 20.75 -54.12 41.58
C GLY A 888 20.08 -54.99 40.52
N PHE A 889 20.69 -56.12 40.19
CA PHE A 889 20.04 -57.15 39.37
C PHE A 889 19.09 -57.99 40.23
N ASP A 890 17.90 -58.23 39.70
CA ASP A 890 16.98 -59.28 40.17
C ASP A 890 17.51 -60.62 39.65
N TRP A 891 18.21 -61.35 40.52
CA TRP A 891 18.81 -62.63 40.21
C TRP A 891 17.77 -63.76 40.22
N GLU A 892 17.88 -64.68 39.26
CA GLU A 892 16.99 -65.86 39.13
C GLU A 892 16.92 -66.66 40.45
N THR A 893 18.05 -66.76 41.16
CA THR A 893 18.17 -67.50 42.43
C THR A 893 17.69 -66.71 43.66
N GLY A 894 17.29 -65.44 43.48
CA GLY A 894 16.99 -64.50 44.57
C GLY A 894 18.21 -64.09 45.41
N ARG A 895 19.43 -64.47 44.99
CA ARG A 895 20.68 -64.19 45.71
C ARG A 895 21.71 -63.54 44.79
N THR A 896 22.48 -62.61 45.35
CA THR A 896 23.65 -62.01 44.70
C THR A 896 24.67 -63.09 44.28
N PRO A 897 25.35 -62.98 43.12
CA PRO A 897 26.30 -63.97 42.64
C PRO A 897 27.42 -64.21 43.63
N SER A 898 27.52 -65.46 44.11
CA SER A 898 28.55 -65.87 45.05
C SER A 898 28.90 -67.34 44.85
N TRP A 899 30.17 -67.65 44.66
CA TRP A 899 30.70 -69.00 44.48
C TRP A 899 31.50 -69.43 45.70
N SER A 900 31.29 -70.66 46.14
CA SER A 900 31.88 -71.17 47.38
C SER A 900 33.30 -71.73 47.21
N SER A 901 33.76 -71.97 45.99
CA SER A 901 35.13 -72.40 45.67
C SER A 901 35.41 -72.24 44.17
N GLY A 902 36.66 -72.43 43.73
CA GLY A 902 37.00 -72.54 42.30
C GLY A 902 36.40 -73.76 41.57
N LEU A 903 35.76 -74.69 42.30
CA LEU A 903 35.04 -75.85 41.74
C LEU A 903 33.52 -75.61 41.63
N ASP A 904 33.02 -74.53 42.20
CA ASP A 904 31.61 -74.18 42.15
C ASP A 904 31.27 -73.63 40.74
N GLN A 905 30.51 -74.41 39.97
CA GLN A 905 30.21 -74.12 38.56
C GLN A 905 28.78 -73.61 38.32
N HIS A 906 28.06 -73.18 39.36
CA HIS A 906 26.69 -72.71 39.16
C HIS A 906 26.65 -71.44 38.31
N LEU A 907 25.59 -71.35 37.50
CA LEU A 907 25.29 -70.21 36.65
C LEU A 907 24.61 -69.12 37.49
N ALA A 908 25.04 -67.86 37.32
CA ALA A 908 24.34 -66.71 37.88
C ALA A 908 23.72 -65.88 36.75
N GLN A 909 22.43 -65.61 36.83
CA GLN A 909 21.72 -64.81 35.83
C GLN A 909 20.67 -63.92 36.47
N GLY A 910 20.51 -62.71 35.92
CA GLY A 910 19.63 -61.70 36.49
C GLY A 910 19.25 -60.60 35.50
N THR A 911 18.17 -59.89 35.81
CA THR A 911 17.65 -58.76 35.04
C THR A 911 17.68 -57.47 35.84
N ALA A 912 17.83 -56.33 35.18
CA ALA A 912 17.68 -55.02 35.81
C ALA A 912 17.04 -54.03 34.84
N ASP A 913 15.99 -53.37 35.30
CA ASP A 913 15.23 -52.35 34.58
C ASP A 913 15.46 -50.98 35.23
N PHE A 914 15.81 -49.97 34.43
CA PHE A 914 15.94 -48.58 34.85
C PHE A 914 15.39 -47.63 33.79
N THR A 915 15.17 -46.37 34.14
CA THR A 915 14.54 -45.40 33.22
C THR A 915 15.43 -44.19 32.97
N TRP A 916 15.44 -43.70 31.73
CA TRP A 916 15.96 -42.36 31.41
C TRP A 916 15.07 -41.29 32.06
N ASP A 917 15.70 -40.30 32.67
CA ASP A 917 15.05 -39.24 33.46
C ASP A 917 14.46 -38.11 32.60
N GLY A 918 14.57 -38.20 31.27
CA GLY A 918 14.10 -37.17 30.35
C GLY A 918 15.09 -36.03 30.11
N SER A 919 16.28 -36.08 30.70
CA SER A 919 17.31 -35.03 30.51
C SER A 919 17.87 -35.02 29.09
N VAL A 920 18.03 -33.82 28.54
CA VAL A 920 18.61 -33.52 27.22
C VAL A 920 19.65 -32.40 27.37
N THR A 921 20.48 -32.15 26.35
CA THR A 921 21.55 -31.14 26.40
C THR A 921 21.02 -29.72 26.63
N ASN A 922 19.96 -29.33 25.92
CA ASN A 922 19.28 -28.04 26.07
C ASN A 922 17.80 -28.19 25.67
N ALA A 923 16.90 -28.27 26.65
CA ALA A 923 15.48 -28.49 26.40
C ALA A 923 14.78 -27.35 25.67
N ALA A 924 15.34 -26.13 25.68
CA ALA A 924 14.81 -24.98 24.96
C ALA A 924 15.40 -24.83 23.54
N GLY A 925 16.41 -25.62 23.19
CA GLY A 925 17.01 -25.61 21.86
C GLY A 925 16.13 -26.32 20.83
N LEU A 926 16.39 -26.05 19.55
CA LEU A 926 15.64 -26.62 18.42
C LEU A 926 16.46 -27.62 17.61
N LYS A 927 17.76 -27.76 17.92
CA LYS A 927 18.66 -28.68 17.21
C LYS A 927 18.54 -30.09 17.76
N ASP A 928 18.82 -31.08 16.92
CA ASP A 928 18.84 -32.48 17.34
C ASP A 928 19.83 -32.72 18.49
N LYS A 929 20.99 -32.04 18.46
CA LYS A 929 21.99 -32.07 19.54
C LYS A 929 21.46 -31.49 20.86
N ASP A 930 20.52 -30.54 20.81
CA ASP A 930 19.97 -29.86 21.98
C ASP A 930 18.95 -30.79 22.67
N LEU A 931 18.09 -31.42 21.87
CA LEU A 931 17.00 -32.30 22.31
C LEU A 931 17.41 -33.77 22.46
N SER A 932 18.71 -34.06 22.50
CA SER A 932 19.24 -35.40 22.74
C SER A 932 20.35 -35.39 23.78
N LYS A 933 20.64 -36.58 24.34
CA LYS A 933 21.72 -36.81 25.29
C LYS A 933 22.29 -38.21 25.11
N VAL A 934 23.61 -38.30 25.08
CA VAL A 934 24.32 -39.59 25.12
C VAL A 934 24.40 -40.05 26.57
N LEU A 935 23.96 -41.28 26.84
CA LEU A 935 24.01 -41.92 28.15
C LEU A 935 25.01 -43.07 28.08
N SER A 936 25.96 -43.08 29.01
CA SER A 936 26.98 -44.11 29.08
C SER A 936 26.53 -45.22 30.02
N LEU A 937 25.93 -46.27 29.46
CA LEU A 937 25.53 -47.45 30.21
C LEU A 937 26.75 -48.20 30.74
N LEU A 938 26.66 -48.73 31.94
CA LEU A 938 27.68 -49.59 32.51
C LEU A 938 27.04 -50.79 33.19
N VAL A 939 27.71 -51.94 33.13
CA VAL A 939 27.56 -53.00 34.12
C VAL A 939 28.82 -53.00 34.97
N GLY A 940 28.67 -53.06 36.28
CA GLY A 940 29.81 -53.10 37.19
C GLY A 940 29.51 -53.90 38.43
N ALA A 941 30.54 -54.31 39.15
CA ALA A 941 30.38 -55.03 40.40
C ALA A 941 31.44 -54.66 41.42
N SER A 942 31.09 -54.83 42.68
CA SER A 942 32.01 -54.84 43.82
C SER A 942 32.37 -56.28 44.16
N PHE A 943 33.67 -56.61 44.17
CA PHE A 943 34.18 -57.95 44.48
C PHE A 943 34.58 -58.09 45.95
N SER A 944 33.96 -59.05 46.65
CA SER A 944 34.33 -59.39 48.02
C SER A 944 34.72 -60.86 48.14
N THR A 945 35.61 -61.15 49.08
CA THR A 945 36.02 -62.50 49.42
C THR A 945 36.15 -62.64 50.94
N ASP A 946 35.83 -63.82 51.47
CA ASP A 946 35.98 -64.17 52.90
C ASP A 946 37.14 -65.17 53.15
N THR A 947 38.03 -65.34 52.17
CA THR A 947 39.23 -66.17 52.31
C THR A 947 40.30 -65.51 53.19
N PRO A 948 41.01 -66.27 54.06
CA PRO A 948 42.05 -65.73 54.94
C PRO A 948 43.16 -64.96 54.19
N ASP A 949 43.69 -63.89 54.80
CA ASP A 949 44.82 -63.07 54.33
C ASP A 949 44.62 -62.28 53.02
N LEU A 950 43.37 -62.13 52.54
CA LEU A 950 43.05 -61.30 51.37
C LEU A 950 42.34 -60.01 51.78
N VAL A 951 43.06 -58.89 51.68
CA VAL A 951 42.52 -57.54 51.98
C VAL A 951 42.02 -56.90 50.70
N VAL A 952 40.75 -56.47 50.68
CA VAL A 952 40.13 -55.75 49.55
C VAL A 952 39.65 -54.37 50.03
N THR A 953 40.30 -53.29 49.57
CA THR A 953 40.01 -51.90 50.01
C THR A 953 39.29 -51.05 48.96
N GLN A 954 39.30 -51.43 47.69
CA GLN A 954 38.55 -50.75 46.62
C GLN A 954 38.18 -51.73 45.51
N ASP A 955 37.03 -52.36 45.62
CA ASP A 955 36.66 -53.59 44.92
C ASP A 955 35.84 -53.43 43.63
N LYS A 956 35.71 -52.19 43.13
CA LYS A 956 34.78 -51.87 42.04
C LYS A 956 35.38 -52.16 40.67
N VAL A 957 34.63 -52.88 39.85
CA VAL A 957 34.94 -53.17 38.45
C VAL A 957 33.74 -52.78 37.59
N SER A 958 33.96 -52.40 36.35
CA SER A 958 32.88 -52.06 35.41
C SER A 958 33.30 -52.34 33.98
N SER A 959 32.36 -52.80 33.14
CA SER A 959 32.45 -53.04 31.69
C SER A 959 32.86 -51.83 30.85
N GLY A 960 32.92 -50.64 31.44
CA GLY A 960 33.16 -49.41 30.70
C GLY A 960 31.87 -48.91 30.04
N PRO A 961 31.89 -47.68 29.49
CA PRO A 961 30.69 -47.05 28.97
C PRO A 961 30.26 -47.67 27.63
N PHE A 962 29.07 -48.26 27.58
CA PHE A 962 28.34 -48.55 26.35
C PHE A 962 27.38 -47.39 26.07
N ASN A 963 27.67 -46.61 25.03
CA ASN A 963 26.91 -45.38 24.75
C ASN A 963 25.60 -45.70 24.05
N ILE A 964 24.51 -45.24 24.65
CA ILE A 964 23.19 -45.11 24.02
C ILE A 964 22.87 -43.62 23.86
N ARG A 965 21.89 -43.28 23.04
CA ARG A 965 21.36 -41.91 22.96
C ARG A 965 19.87 -41.94 23.20
N CYS A 966 19.40 -41.06 24.09
CA CYS A 966 17.99 -40.78 24.26
C CYS A 966 17.67 -39.36 23.78
N ASP A 967 16.48 -39.15 23.22
CA ASP A 967 16.08 -37.89 22.62
C ASP A 967 14.57 -37.60 22.74
N LYS A 968 14.22 -36.32 22.53
CA LYS A 968 12.85 -35.78 22.48
C LYS A 968 12.51 -35.19 21.10
N VAL A 969 13.21 -35.60 20.06
CA VAL A 969 13.11 -34.98 18.72
C VAL A 969 11.87 -35.44 17.97
N TYR A 970 11.52 -36.72 18.11
CA TYR A 970 10.29 -37.30 17.56
C TYR A 970 9.12 -37.21 18.56
N THR A 971 7.89 -37.39 18.07
CA THR A 971 6.65 -37.24 18.86
C THR A 971 6.66 -38.00 20.19
N SER A 972 7.18 -39.23 20.19
CA SER A 972 7.51 -39.94 21.42
C SER A 972 9.01 -39.81 21.70
N SER A 973 9.35 -39.60 22.97
CA SER A 973 10.73 -39.70 23.41
C SER A 973 11.21 -41.15 23.39
N GLY A 974 12.50 -41.41 23.21
CA GLY A 974 13.01 -42.77 23.03
C GLY A 974 14.52 -42.87 23.09
N CYS A 975 15.03 -44.09 23.20
CA CYS A 975 16.45 -44.40 23.27
C CYS A 975 16.90 -45.37 22.18
N VAL A 976 18.10 -45.16 21.63
CA VAL A 976 18.71 -45.99 20.57
C VAL A 976 20.22 -46.15 20.79
N ILE A 977 20.82 -47.10 20.08
CA ILE A 977 22.27 -47.33 19.98
C ILE A 977 22.78 -46.55 18.76
N PRO A 978 23.42 -45.38 18.95
CA PRO A 978 23.77 -44.48 17.86
C PRO A 978 24.83 -45.06 16.91
N SER A 979 25.63 -46.02 17.35
CA SER A 979 26.66 -46.69 16.53
C SER A 979 26.10 -47.69 15.52
N TYR A 980 24.81 -48.03 15.59
CA TYR A 980 24.16 -48.91 14.62
C TYR A 980 23.65 -48.09 13.42
N SER A 981 24.05 -48.47 12.21
CA SER A 981 23.60 -47.87 10.94
C SER A 981 22.49 -48.69 10.28
N PRO A 982 21.21 -48.29 10.42
CA PRO A 982 20.12 -49.01 9.76
C PRO A 982 20.18 -48.87 8.23
N GLY A 983 19.62 -49.85 7.52
CA GLY A 983 19.51 -49.83 6.06
C GLY A 983 18.12 -49.39 5.62
N TYR A 984 18.03 -48.35 4.79
CA TYR A 984 16.80 -47.95 4.12
C TYR A 984 16.63 -48.78 2.85
N SER A 985 15.63 -49.67 2.82
CA SER A 985 15.38 -50.52 1.66
C SER A 985 14.52 -49.78 0.63
N MET A 986 15.10 -49.51 -0.55
CA MET A 986 14.38 -48.88 -1.66
C MET A 986 13.46 -49.89 -2.34
N ASN A 987 12.25 -49.46 -2.70
CA ASN A 987 11.28 -50.32 -3.38
C ASN A 987 11.59 -50.38 -4.89
N SER A 988 12.61 -51.15 -5.29
CA SER A 988 13.07 -51.24 -6.69
C SER A 988 12.03 -51.85 -7.64
N LYS A 989 11.03 -52.58 -7.13
CA LYS A 989 9.89 -53.08 -7.92
C LYS A 989 8.90 -51.98 -8.28
N LYS A 990 8.72 -51.01 -7.38
CA LYS A 990 7.81 -49.88 -7.59
C LYS A 990 8.50 -48.69 -8.25
N PHE A 991 9.81 -48.50 -8.00
CA PHE A 991 10.60 -47.36 -8.49
C PHE A 991 11.92 -47.84 -9.13
N PRO A 992 11.85 -48.62 -10.21
CA PRO A 992 13.03 -49.28 -10.80
C PRO A 992 14.10 -48.30 -11.30
N ALA A 993 13.73 -47.17 -11.90
CA ALA A 993 14.71 -46.19 -12.39
C ALA A 993 15.45 -45.45 -11.28
N ALA A 994 14.76 -45.00 -10.22
CA ALA A 994 15.43 -44.39 -9.06
C ALA A 994 16.37 -45.39 -8.37
N ALA A 995 15.94 -46.65 -8.23
CA ALA A 995 16.78 -47.71 -7.67
C ALA A 995 18.01 -48.01 -8.54
N ALA A 996 17.85 -48.09 -9.87
CA ALA A 996 18.95 -48.28 -10.80
C ALA A 996 19.95 -47.11 -10.79
N HIS A 997 19.45 -45.87 -10.74
CA HIS A 997 20.29 -44.67 -10.64
C HIS A 997 21.07 -44.66 -9.33
N ALA A 998 20.41 -44.85 -8.19
CA ALA A 998 21.09 -44.93 -6.90
C ALA A 998 22.10 -46.10 -6.84
N TRP A 999 21.75 -47.28 -7.36
CA TRP A 999 22.65 -48.43 -7.42
C TRP A 999 23.90 -48.14 -8.28
N LEU A 1000 23.72 -47.54 -9.46
CA LEU A 1000 24.82 -47.19 -10.35
C LEU A 1000 25.82 -46.29 -9.62
N ILE A 1001 25.34 -45.22 -8.99
CA ILE A 1001 26.21 -44.26 -8.31
C ILE A 1001 26.87 -44.89 -7.07
N GLN A 1002 26.14 -45.70 -6.31
CA GLN A 1002 26.66 -46.41 -5.12
C GLN A 1002 27.76 -47.42 -5.43
N ASN A 1003 27.73 -48.06 -6.61
CA ASN A 1003 28.57 -49.22 -6.91
C ASN A 1003 29.65 -48.94 -7.96
N ARG A 1004 29.49 -47.90 -8.80
CA ARG A 1004 30.42 -47.59 -9.89
C ARG A 1004 31.40 -46.46 -9.58
N LEU A 1005 30.97 -45.40 -8.89
CA LEU A 1005 31.82 -44.24 -8.68
C LEU A 1005 32.95 -44.55 -7.70
N ALA A 1006 34.19 -44.30 -8.11
CA ALA A 1006 35.39 -44.64 -7.35
C ALA A 1006 36.07 -43.40 -6.74
N PRO A 1007 36.74 -43.54 -5.58
CA PRO A 1007 36.73 -44.70 -4.68
C PRO A 1007 35.58 -44.67 -3.65
N GLU A 1008 34.63 -43.73 -3.76
CA GLU A 1008 33.70 -43.41 -2.68
C GLU A 1008 32.32 -44.05 -2.87
N PHE A 1009 32.18 -45.29 -2.41
CA PHE A 1009 30.92 -46.03 -2.40
C PHE A 1009 29.96 -45.54 -1.31
N PHE A 1010 29.40 -44.33 -1.48
CA PHE A 1010 28.53 -43.72 -0.49
C PHE A 1010 27.20 -44.46 -0.32
N GLY A 1011 26.89 -44.90 0.89
CA GLY A 1011 25.61 -45.49 1.26
C GLY A 1011 25.42 -46.94 0.87
N GLN A 1012 26.45 -47.61 0.34
CA GLN A 1012 26.36 -49.01 -0.11
C GLN A 1012 26.25 -49.99 1.07
N THR A 1013 26.93 -49.71 2.19
CA THR A 1013 27.04 -50.65 3.31
C THR A 1013 27.06 -49.92 4.66
N PRO A 1014 26.89 -50.63 5.80
CA PRO A 1014 27.06 -50.04 7.12
C PRO A 1014 28.46 -49.47 7.41
N VAL A 1015 29.48 -49.89 6.65
CA VAL A 1015 30.86 -49.40 6.79
C VAL A 1015 31.17 -48.22 5.87
N THR A 1016 30.37 -48.03 4.82
CA THR A 1016 30.39 -46.85 3.94
C THR A 1016 29.05 -46.10 3.97
N PRO A 1017 28.54 -45.70 5.16
CA PRO A 1017 27.19 -45.17 5.27
C PRO A 1017 27.08 -43.71 4.80
N LEU A 1018 25.85 -43.29 4.53
CA LEU A 1018 25.45 -41.89 4.45
C LEU A 1018 25.25 -41.32 5.85
N GLN A 1019 25.45 -40.02 6.01
CA GLN A 1019 25.12 -39.28 7.21
C GLN A 1019 23.84 -38.49 6.99
N TYR A 1020 22.83 -38.75 7.82
CA TYR A 1020 21.55 -38.09 7.79
C TYR A 1020 21.68 -36.60 8.10
N MET A 1021 21.12 -35.76 7.23
CA MET A 1021 20.97 -34.33 7.44
C MET A 1021 19.48 -34.02 7.58
N PRO A 1022 18.96 -33.79 8.80
CA PRO A 1022 17.58 -33.33 8.97
C PRO A 1022 17.45 -31.90 8.41
N ASN A 1023 16.22 -31.38 8.37
CA ASN A 1023 15.97 -30.02 7.91
C ASN A 1023 16.85 -28.97 8.63
N LYS A 1024 16.97 -27.81 7.99
CA LYS A 1024 17.80 -26.67 8.45
C LYS A 1024 17.61 -26.29 9.91
N THR A 1025 16.38 -26.36 10.41
CA THR A 1025 16.09 -25.98 11.79
C THR A 1025 16.65 -26.97 12.79
N ARG A 1026 16.83 -28.25 12.43
CA ARG A 1026 17.31 -29.33 13.31
C ARG A 1026 18.81 -29.62 13.21
N ASN A 1027 19.44 -29.43 12.05
CA ASN A 1027 20.86 -29.76 11.86
C ASN A 1027 21.82 -28.70 12.43
N ALA A 1028 23.06 -29.13 12.70
CA ALA A 1028 24.11 -28.25 13.19
C ALA A 1028 24.43 -27.12 12.20
N ALA A 1029 24.78 -25.94 12.73
CA ALA A 1029 25.25 -24.84 11.91
C ALA A 1029 26.65 -25.13 11.35
N GLY A 1030 26.81 -24.92 10.04
CA GLY A 1030 28.11 -24.83 9.37
C GLY A 1030 28.66 -23.39 9.41
N ALA A 1031 29.49 -23.03 8.43
CA ALA A 1031 30.12 -21.70 8.34
C ALA A 1031 29.10 -20.55 8.28
N SER A 1032 27.92 -20.78 7.69
CA SER A 1032 26.81 -19.83 7.63
C SER A 1032 26.13 -19.50 8.96
N GLY A 1033 26.37 -20.28 10.02
CA GLY A 1033 25.75 -20.08 11.34
C GLY A 1033 24.27 -20.49 11.45
N ALA A 1034 23.59 -20.88 10.37
CA ALA A 1034 22.13 -21.05 10.33
C ALA A 1034 21.60 -22.48 10.04
N GLY A 1035 22.47 -23.50 9.98
CA GLY A 1035 22.11 -24.83 9.48
C GLY A 1035 21.88 -24.81 7.96
N ARG A 1036 21.65 -25.96 7.34
CA ARG A 1036 21.50 -26.07 5.87
C ARG A 1036 20.26 -26.83 5.43
N SER A 1037 19.61 -26.42 4.35
CA SER A 1037 18.44 -27.10 3.80
C SER A 1037 18.82 -28.13 2.72
N GLU A 1038 18.04 -29.21 2.65
CA GLU A 1038 18.09 -30.19 1.57
C GLU A 1038 17.77 -29.56 0.20
N THR A 1039 16.95 -28.51 0.18
CA THR A 1039 16.63 -27.75 -1.04
C THR A 1039 17.84 -26.97 -1.54
N ALA A 1040 18.71 -26.43 -0.68
CA ALA A 1040 19.94 -25.78 -1.10
C ALA A 1040 20.95 -26.75 -1.73
N ASN A 1041 21.01 -27.99 -1.21
CA ASN A 1041 21.81 -29.04 -1.85
C ASN A 1041 21.24 -29.41 -3.23
N ARG A 1042 19.93 -29.64 -3.30
CA ARG A 1042 19.24 -29.94 -4.56
C ARG A 1042 19.34 -28.81 -5.58
N TYR A 1043 19.31 -27.56 -5.12
CA TYR A 1043 19.55 -26.40 -5.96
C TYR A 1043 20.90 -26.51 -6.67
N ARG A 1044 21.99 -26.78 -5.94
CA ARG A 1044 23.33 -26.85 -6.53
C ARG A 1044 23.53 -28.02 -7.50
N VAL A 1045 22.70 -29.07 -7.48
CA VAL A 1045 22.85 -30.24 -8.36
C VAL A 1045 21.83 -30.25 -9.52
N CYS A 1046 20.59 -29.86 -9.25
CA CYS A 1046 19.47 -30.01 -10.18
C CYS A 1046 19.00 -28.70 -10.81
N TYR A 1047 18.93 -27.62 -10.04
CA TYR A 1047 18.27 -26.38 -10.46
C TYR A 1047 19.27 -25.32 -10.92
N GLY A 1048 20.33 -25.08 -10.15
CA GLY A 1048 21.47 -24.24 -10.48
C GLY A 1048 21.12 -22.79 -10.87
N ALA A 1049 22.16 -22.07 -11.28
CA ALA A 1049 22.03 -20.97 -12.21
C ALA A 1049 21.53 -21.54 -13.55
N ALA A 1050 20.77 -20.74 -14.28
CA ALA A 1050 20.04 -21.24 -15.43
C ALA A 1050 20.90 -21.92 -16.52
N ALA A 1051 22.14 -21.48 -16.71
CA ALA A 1051 23.09 -22.11 -17.64
C ALA A 1051 23.45 -23.57 -17.28
N ASN A 1052 23.15 -23.98 -16.05
CA ASN A 1052 23.53 -25.25 -15.45
C ASN A 1052 22.35 -26.10 -14.99
N LYS A 1053 21.13 -25.55 -15.04
CA LYS A 1053 19.90 -26.28 -14.75
C LYS A 1053 19.80 -27.53 -15.62
N MET A 1054 19.26 -28.60 -15.07
CA MET A 1054 19.02 -29.80 -15.86
C MET A 1054 17.97 -29.55 -16.94
N VAL A 1055 18.39 -29.60 -18.20
CA VAL A 1055 17.46 -29.66 -19.34
C VAL A 1055 16.96 -31.09 -19.47
N TYR A 1056 15.67 -31.33 -19.22
CA TYR A 1056 15.10 -32.67 -19.31
C TYR A 1056 15.01 -33.15 -20.76
N ARG A 1057 15.03 -34.47 -20.97
CA ARG A 1057 14.76 -35.02 -22.30
C ARG A 1057 13.26 -35.12 -22.51
N THR A 1058 12.80 -34.79 -23.71
CA THR A 1058 11.38 -34.93 -24.06
C THR A 1058 10.94 -36.40 -24.13
N ASP A 1059 11.86 -37.34 -24.34
CA ASP A 1059 11.62 -38.78 -24.33
C ASP A 1059 11.87 -39.45 -22.97
N THR A 1060 12.11 -38.68 -21.90
CA THR A 1060 12.13 -39.22 -20.53
C THR A 1060 10.79 -39.88 -20.20
N ALA A 1061 10.83 -41.12 -19.71
CA ALA A 1061 9.65 -41.87 -19.32
C ALA A 1061 8.90 -41.18 -18.17
N LEU A 1062 7.57 -41.18 -18.27
CA LEU A 1062 6.66 -40.72 -17.23
C LEU A 1062 5.83 -41.90 -16.73
N HIS A 1063 5.48 -41.82 -15.44
CA HIS A 1063 4.74 -42.82 -14.68
C HIS A 1063 3.57 -42.19 -13.90
N PRO A 1064 2.58 -41.61 -14.59
CA PRO A 1064 1.40 -41.02 -13.95
C PRO A 1064 0.63 -42.02 -13.09
N GLU A 1065 0.67 -43.32 -13.43
CA GLU A 1065 0.01 -44.41 -12.71
C GLU A 1065 0.50 -44.61 -11.26
N LEU A 1066 1.68 -44.06 -10.92
CA LEU A 1066 2.21 -44.11 -9.55
C LEU A 1066 1.56 -43.06 -8.62
N SER A 1067 0.81 -42.10 -9.17
CA SER A 1067 0.14 -41.03 -8.42
C SER A 1067 -1.38 -41.18 -8.45
N GLY A 1068 -2.04 -40.93 -7.31
CA GLY A 1068 -3.51 -40.92 -7.24
C GLY A 1068 -4.18 -39.84 -8.09
N SER A 1069 -3.43 -38.82 -8.52
CA SER A 1069 -3.92 -37.77 -9.43
C SER A 1069 -3.77 -38.12 -10.91
N ASN A 1070 -3.07 -39.22 -11.22
CA ASN A 1070 -2.69 -39.62 -12.57
C ASN A 1070 -1.98 -38.49 -13.37
N LYS A 1071 -1.24 -37.63 -12.66
CA LYS A 1071 -0.39 -36.58 -13.23
C LYS A 1071 1.07 -36.90 -12.96
N ASP A 1072 1.94 -36.50 -13.88
CA ASP A 1072 3.38 -36.62 -13.73
C ASP A 1072 4.10 -35.53 -14.53
N SER A 1073 5.36 -35.29 -14.20
CA SER A 1073 6.23 -34.35 -14.89
C SER A 1073 7.67 -34.86 -14.85
N ARG A 1074 8.53 -34.29 -15.68
CA ARG A 1074 9.96 -34.63 -15.66
C ARG A 1074 10.62 -33.94 -14.48
N SER A 1075 11.55 -34.63 -13.84
CA SER A 1075 12.26 -34.14 -12.66
C SER A 1075 13.74 -34.48 -12.75
N CYS A 1076 14.53 -33.80 -11.91
CA CYS A 1076 15.93 -34.14 -11.66
C CYS A 1076 16.01 -34.96 -10.37
N ASP A 1077 16.43 -36.21 -10.46
CA ASP A 1077 16.79 -37.06 -9.33
C ASP A 1077 18.30 -37.00 -9.09
N GLU A 1078 18.75 -37.11 -7.85
CA GLU A 1078 20.17 -37.01 -7.50
C GLU A 1078 20.62 -38.08 -6.50
N TYR A 1079 21.84 -38.57 -6.67
CA TYR A 1079 22.50 -39.42 -5.68
C TYR A 1079 23.97 -38.99 -5.48
N SER A 1080 24.48 -38.94 -4.24
CA SER A 1080 23.77 -39.22 -2.98
C SER A 1080 22.70 -38.18 -2.64
N PHE A 1081 21.65 -38.61 -1.96
CA PHE A 1081 20.46 -37.80 -1.69
C PHE A 1081 20.77 -36.42 -1.08
N ASN A 1082 20.01 -35.41 -1.47
CA ASN A 1082 20.15 -34.02 -1.02
C ASN A 1082 20.12 -33.83 0.50
N ALA A 1083 19.38 -34.67 1.22
CA ALA A 1083 19.28 -34.68 2.68
C ALA A 1083 20.42 -35.48 3.37
N THR A 1084 21.63 -35.42 2.81
CA THR A 1084 22.83 -36.08 3.36
C THR A 1084 24.04 -35.17 3.33
N TYR A 1085 24.99 -35.40 4.22
CA TYR A 1085 26.28 -34.70 4.18
C TYR A 1085 27.17 -35.13 3.00
N GLN A 1086 26.88 -36.28 2.38
CA GLN A 1086 27.57 -36.80 1.19
C GLN A 1086 27.04 -36.21 -0.12
N SER A 1087 25.89 -35.52 -0.11
CA SER A 1087 25.36 -34.84 -1.30
C SER A 1087 26.45 -33.98 -1.92
N ALA A 1088 26.65 -34.10 -3.23
CA ALA A 1088 27.61 -33.24 -3.92
C ALA A 1088 27.17 -31.76 -3.90
N GLY A 1089 25.88 -31.48 -3.68
CA GLY A 1089 25.38 -30.14 -3.41
C GLY A 1089 25.81 -29.55 -2.07
N MET A 1090 26.33 -30.35 -1.13
CA MET A 1090 26.76 -29.94 0.20
C MET A 1090 28.19 -29.37 0.18
N PRO A 1091 28.39 -28.05 0.39
CA PRO A 1091 29.72 -27.47 0.41
C PRO A 1091 30.57 -28.01 1.56
N THR A 1092 31.87 -28.17 1.34
CA THR A 1092 32.83 -28.59 2.38
C THR A 1092 32.84 -27.61 3.57
N THR A 1093 32.66 -26.31 3.32
CA THR A 1093 32.57 -25.26 4.34
C THR A 1093 31.34 -25.39 5.26
N GLU A 1094 30.27 -26.04 4.79
CA GLU A 1094 29.09 -26.33 5.58
C GLU A 1094 29.14 -27.73 6.23
N GLY A 1095 30.28 -28.44 6.11
CA GLY A 1095 30.48 -29.77 6.67
C GLY A 1095 30.26 -30.92 5.69
N GLY A 1096 30.13 -30.64 4.40
CA GLY A 1096 30.02 -31.64 3.35
C GLY A 1096 31.16 -32.66 3.36
N LYS A 1097 30.80 -33.91 3.05
CA LYS A 1097 31.66 -35.10 3.05
C LYS A 1097 31.96 -35.64 1.66
N ASN A 1098 31.32 -35.11 0.63
CA ASN A 1098 31.71 -35.41 -0.74
C ASN A 1098 33.12 -34.83 -1.00
N PRO A 1099 34.08 -35.60 -1.54
CA PRO A 1099 35.45 -35.15 -1.79
C PRO A 1099 35.54 -34.16 -2.94
N ARG A 1100 34.55 -34.18 -3.84
CA ARG A 1100 34.43 -33.32 -5.03
C ARG A 1100 32.99 -32.82 -5.11
N PRO A 1101 32.55 -31.94 -4.19
CA PRO A 1101 31.22 -31.34 -4.29
C PRO A 1101 31.11 -30.57 -5.61
N VAL A 1102 29.88 -30.42 -6.12
CA VAL A 1102 29.62 -29.69 -7.36
C VAL A 1102 30.16 -28.27 -7.27
N SER A 1103 30.72 -27.79 -8.38
CA SER A 1103 31.24 -26.43 -8.48
C SER A 1103 30.10 -25.45 -8.73
N ASP A 1104 30.25 -24.19 -8.29
CA ASP A 1104 29.23 -23.17 -8.60
C ASP A 1104 29.19 -22.84 -10.11
N ALA A 1105 30.26 -23.16 -10.85
CA ALA A 1105 30.34 -22.95 -12.29
C ALA A 1105 29.57 -24.01 -13.10
N LEU A 1106 29.45 -25.24 -12.62
CA LEU A 1106 28.83 -26.35 -13.37
C LEU A 1106 27.56 -26.91 -12.71
N GLN A 1107 27.38 -26.74 -11.40
CA GLN A 1107 26.17 -27.03 -10.63
C GLN A 1107 25.47 -28.33 -11.04
N GLY A 1108 26.23 -29.44 -10.98
CA GLY A 1108 25.72 -30.78 -11.25
C GLY A 1108 25.84 -31.23 -12.71
N ARG A 1109 26.26 -30.37 -13.65
CA ARG A 1109 26.66 -30.81 -15.01
C ARG A 1109 27.88 -31.72 -15.00
N GLU A 1110 28.69 -31.65 -13.95
CA GLU A 1110 29.85 -32.51 -13.72
C GLU A 1110 29.49 -33.87 -13.09
N CYS A 1111 28.21 -34.12 -12.77
CA CYS A 1111 27.74 -35.42 -12.32
C CYS A 1111 27.51 -36.38 -13.49
N VAL A 1112 27.47 -37.69 -13.23
CA VAL A 1112 26.96 -38.68 -14.19
C VAL A 1112 25.52 -38.32 -14.56
N GLN A 1113 25.28 -38.06 -15.84
CA GLN A 1113 23.98 -37.68 -16.38
C GLN A 1113 23.27 -38.93 -16.89
N THR A 1114 22.14 -39.30 -16.28
CA THR A 1114 21.31 -40.41 -16.77
C THR A 1114 19.89 -39.95 -17.11
N TYR A 1115 19.15 -40.80 -17.81
CA TYR A 1115 17.72 -40.61 -17.99
C TYR A 1115 17.01 -41.95 -18.16
N GLU A 1116 15.75 -41.99 -17.74
CA GLU A 1116 14.88 -43.14 -17.97
C GLU A 1116 14.17 -43.00 -19.32
N LYS A 1117 14.20 -44.05 -20.14
CA LYS A 1117 13.51 -44.10 -21.43
C LYS A 1117 12.62 -45.33 -21.52
N LYS A 1118 11.39 -45.12 -22.00
CA LYS A 1118 10.51 -46.21 -22.44
C LYS A 1118 10.73 -46.46 -23.93
N LEU A 1119 11.14 -47.68 -24.27
CA LEU A 1119 11.32 -48.10 -25.66
C LEU A 1119 9.98 -48.46 -26.31
N PRO A 1120 9.90 -48.45 -27.66
CA PRO A 1120 8.67 -48.81 -28.38
C PRO A 1120 8.14 -50.23 -28.09
N ASP A 1121 9.01 -51.15 -27.67
CA ASP A 1121 8.66 -52.52 -27.27
C ASP A 1121 8.06 -52.60 -25.84
N GLY A 1122 7.94 -51.46 -25.15
CA GLY A 1122 7.39 -51.36 -23.80
C GLY A 1122 8.42 -51.58 -22.69
N THR A 1123 9.68 -51.89 -23.02
CA THR A 1123 10.75 -52.02 -22.03
C THR A 1123 11.25 -50.66 -21.55
N TYR A 1124 11.69 -50.59 -20.30
CA TYR A 1124 12.27 -49.38 -19.72
C TYR A 1124 13.79 -49.54 -19.65
N ARG A 1125 14.52 -48.45 -19.88
CA ARG A 1125 15.98 -48.40 -19.86
C ARG A 1125 16.45 -47.21 -19.04
N LEU A 1126 17.48 -47.41 -18.23
CA LEU A 1126 18.31 -46.32 -17.73
C LEU A 1126 19.50 -46.16 -18.67
N TYR A 1127 19.59 -45.01 -19.33
CA TYR A 1127 20.71 -44.65 -20.19
C TYR A 1127 21.52 -43.51 -19.60
N ASP A 1128 22.80 -43.43 -19.93
CA ASP A 1128 23.54 -42.18 -19.77
C ASP A 1128 23.18 -41.22 -20.92
N ASP A 1129 23.03 -39.94 -20.61
CA ASP A 1129 22.52 -38.94 -21.54
C ASP A 1129 23.58 -38.52 -22.56
N GLU A 1130 23.38 -38.90 -23.82
CA GLU A 1130 24.32 -38.63 -24.92
C GLU A 1130 24.46 -37.15 -25.28
N ARG A 1131 23.58 -36.28 -24.74
CA ARG A 1131 23.74 -34.82 -24.83
C ARG A 1131 24.91 -34.32 -23.98
N TYR A 1132 25.43 -35.13 -23.05
CA TYR A 1132 26.58 -34.78 -22.22
C TYR A 1132 27.78 -35.69 -22.54
N ALA A 1133 28.95 -35.29 -22.03
CA ALA A 1133 30.14 -36.11 -22.11
C ALA A 1133 29.87 -37.50 -21.49
N ALA A 1134 30.48 -38.54 -22.07
CA ALA A 1134 30.36 -39.89 -21.52
C ALA A 1134 30.95 -39.95 -20.10
N PRO A 1135 30.36 -40.73 -19.17
CA PRO A 1135 30.91 -40.90 -17.84
C PRO A 1135 32.38 -41.33 -17.87
N THR A 1136 33.22 -40.63 -17.10
CA THR A 1136 34.63 -41.00 -16.91
C THR A 1136 34.80 -41.95 -15.73
N TRP A 1137 33.79 -42.03 -14.86
CA TRP A 1137 33.78 -42.75 -13.58
C TRP A 1137 34.65 -42.11 -12.48
N ASP A 1138 35.20 -40.92 -12.76
CA ASP A 1138 35.85 -40.04 -11.78
C ASP A 1138 34.86 -39.05 -11.13
N GLU A 1139 33.61 -39.02 -11.58
CA GLU A 1139 32.54 -38.24 -10.97
C GLU A 1139 32.27 -38.73 -9.53
N THR A 1140 31.64 -37.89 -8.71
CA THR A 1140 31.30 -38.21 -7.30
C THR A 1140 29.81 -38.02 -7.01
N CYS A 1141 29.02 -37.83 -8.07
CA CYS A 1141 27.58 -37.67 -8.03
C CYS A 1141 26.93 -38.14 -9.32
N GLY A 1142 25.64 -38.44 -9.25
CA GLY A 1142 24.80 -38.64 -10.41
C GLY A 1142 23.56 -37.76 -10.34
N ARG A 1143 23.14 -37.20 -11.48
CA ARG A 1143 21.81 -36.62 -11.63
C ARG A 1143 21.09 -37.21 -12.83
N SER A 1144 19.78 -37.40 -12.71
CA SER A 1144 19.00 -38.16 -13.67
C SER A 1144 17.72 -37.45 -14.07
N SER A 1145 17.40 -37.47 -15.37
CA SER A 1145 16.10 -37.04 -15.87
C SER A 1145 15.13 -38.22 -15.79
N MET A 1146 14.18 -38.15 -14.86
CA MET A 1146 13.17 -39.20 -14.67
C MET A 1146 11.83 -38.62 -14.23
N SER A 1147 10.80 -39.47 -14.21
CA SER A 1147 9.48 -39.16 -13.64
C SER A 1147 9.57 -38.52 -12.24
N LEU A 1148 8.80 -37.45 -12.00
CA LEU A 1148 8.66 -36.83 -10.69
C LEU A 1148 8.04 -37.82 -9.69
N ASN A 1149 7.06 -38.61 -10.14
CA ASN A 1149 6.47 -39.65 -9.30
C ASN A 1149 7.52 -40.68 -8.87
N VAL A 1150 8.39 -41.13 -9.77
CA VAL A 1150 9.48 -42.07 -9.43
C VAL A 1150 10.46 -41.43 -8.44
N ASN A 1151 10.97 -40.24 -8.75
CA ASN A 1151 11.92 -39.50 -7.91
C ASN A 1151 11.38 -39.27 -6.49
N SER A 1152 10.23 -38.59 -6.38
CA SER A 1152 9.69 -38.15 -5.08
C SER A 1152 9.13 -39.28 -4.22
N LEU A 1153 8.50 -40.29 -4.85
CA LEU A 1153 7.87 -41.39 -4.10
C LEU A 1153 8.87 -42.47 -3.71
N SER A 1154 10.00 -42.60 -4.42
CA SER A 1154 11.04 -43.59 -4.07
C SER A 1154 11.61 -43.42 -2.66
N MET A 1155 11.57 -42.19 -2.12
CA MET A 1155 12.05 -41.83 -0.79
C MET A 1155 10.93 -41.39 0.17
N SER A 1156 9.66 -41.50 -0.19
CA SER A 1156 8.55 -40.98 0.62
C SER A 1156 8.44 -41.63 2.02
N ARG A 1157 8.87 -42.89 2.13
CA ARG A 1157 8.93 -43.67 3.38
C ARG A 1157 10.08 -43.27 4.29
N PHE A 1158 11.02 -42.43 3.81
CA PHE A 1158 12.22 -42.08 4.58
C PHE A 1158 11.90 -41.39 5.90
N GLY A 1159 10.84 -40.56 5.97
CA GLY A 1159 10.40 -39.95 7.23
C GLY A 1159 9.99 -41.00 8.28
N SER A 1160 9.26 -42.03 7.85
CA SER A 1160 8.90 -43.17 8.70
C SER A 1160 10.12 -43.98 9.12
N PHE A 1161 11.06 -44.23 8.20
CA PHE A 1161 12.35 -44.87 8.49
C PHE A 1161 13.16 -44.07 9.55
N ALA A 1162 13.37 -42.78 9.32
CA ALA A 1162 14.10 -41.90 10.22
C ALA A 1162 13.47 -41.85 11.61
N SER A 1163 12.14 -41.82 11.72
CA SER A 1163 11.45 -41.88 13.02
C SER A 1163 11.51 -43.26 13.70
N THR A 1164 11.42 -44.35 12.93
CA THR A 1164 11.46 -45.74 13.43
C THR A 1164 12.82 -46.05 14.04
N PHE A 1165 13.90 -45.67 13.36
CA PHE A 1165 15.27 -45.83 13.84
C PHE A 1165 15.77 -44.63 14.65
N ARG A 1166 14.94 -43.61 14.85
CA ARG A 1166 15.29 -42.35 15.52
C ARG A 1166 16.60 -41.75 15.01
N LEU A 1167 16.74 -41.58 13.70
CA LEU A 1167 17.91 -40.94 13.10
C LEU A 1167 17.91 -39.45 13.46
N LEU A 1168 19.04 -38.98 13.97
CA LEU A 1168 19.30 -37.56 14.25
C LEU A 1168 20.43 -37.03 13.35
N ASP A 1169 20.64 -35.72 13.35
CA ASP A 1169 21.75 -35.08 12.63
C ASP A 1169 23.08 -35.84 12.77
N LYS A 1170 23.68 -36.19 11.62
CA LYS A 1170 24.92 -36.96 11.45
C LYS A 1170 24.86 -38.45 11.82
N ASP A 1171 23.70 -38.97 12.21
CA ASP A 1171 23.53 -40.42 12.31
C ASP A 1171 23.75 -41.08 10.97
N THR A 1172 24.38 -42.25 11.01
CA THR A 1172 24.70 -43.03 9.83
C THR A 1172 23.54 -43.94 9.44
N TYR A 1173 23.28 -44.05 8.14
CA TYR A 1173 22.39 -45.04 7.54
C TYR A 1173 22.95 -45.44 6.18
N TRP A 1174 22.52 -46.57 5.65
CA TRP A 1174 22.89 -47.00 4.29
C TRP A 1174 21.62 -47.33 3.51
N VAL A 1175 21.74 -47.55 2.22
CA VAL A 1175 20.62 -47.72 1.31
C VAL A 1175 20.74 -49.10 0.69
N ASP A 1176 19.74 -49.92 0.95
CA ASP A 1176 19.65 -51.29 0.46
C ASP A 1176 18.87 -51.30 -0.86
N ILE A 1177 19.51 -51.78 -1.92
CA ILE A 1177 18.94 -51.81 -3.27
C ILE A 1177 19.00 -53.25 -3.81
N ASP A 1178 17.82 -53.84 -3.97
CA ASP A 1178 17.63 -55.17 -4.53
C ASP A 1178 17.34 -55.13 -6.05
N GLY A 1179 17.64 -56.20 -6.76
CA GLY A 1179 17.34 -56.40 -8.18
C GLY A 1179 18.49 -56.16 -9.16
N PHE A 1180 19.65 -55.70 -8.70
CA PHE A 1180 20.80 -55.36 -9.57
C PHE A 1180 22.08 -56.16 -9.24
N GLN A 1181 21.98 -57.26 -8.52
CA GLN A 1181 23.16 -58.02 -8.07
C GLN A 1181 23.95 -58.71 -9.19
N ASP A 1182 23.34 -58.90 -10.37
CA ASP A 1182 24.02 -59.46 -11.55
C ASP A 1182 24.71 -58.41 -12.41
N CYS A 1183 24.59 -57.13 -12.08
CA CYS A 1183 25.23 -56.04 -12.80
C CYS A 1183 26.70 -55.91 -12.37
N ASP A 1184 27.62 -55.92 -13.34
CA ASP A 1184 29.05 -55.71 -13.09
C ASP A 1184 29.38 -54.22 -13.02
N ALA A 1185 29.43 -53.68 -11.80
CA ALA A 1185 29.80 -52.27 -11.55
C ALA A 1185 31.30 -51.97 -11.79
N THR A 1186 32.13 -52.97 -12.08
CA THR A 1186 33.56 -52.76 -12.37
C THR A 1186 33.82 -52.47 -13.85
N ALA A 1187 32.87 -52.84 -14.73
CA ALA A 1187 32.97 -52.62 -16.18
C ALA A 1187 32.98 -51.14 -16.55
N ASP A 1188 33.69 -50.79 -17.65
CA ASP A 1188 33.63 -49.42 -18.20
C ASP A 1188 32.28 -49.13 -18.88
N VAL A 1189 31.61 -50.16 -19.39
CA VAL A 1189 30.26 -50.11 -19.94
C VAL A 1189 29.35 -50.99 -19.09
N ILE A 1190 28.41 -50.37 -18.40
CA ILE A 1190 27.46 -51.04 -17.50
C ILE A 1190 26.26 -51.48 -18.31
N LYS A 1191 26.19 -52.78 -18.61
CA LYS A 1191 25.08 -53.39 -19.34
C LYS A 1191 24.53 -54.60 -18.60
N CYS A 1192 23.29 -54.51 -18.15
CA CYS A 1192 22.62 -55.57 -17.41
C CYS A 1192 21.09 -55.43 -17.45
N ALA A 1193 20.38 -56.33 -16.78
CA ALA A 1193 18.93 -56.28 -16.60
C ALA A 1193 18.57 -56.42 -15.12
N GLN A 1194 17.57 -55.65 -14.69
CA GLN A 1194 16.98 -55.76 -13.37
C GLN A 1194 16.33 -57.13 -13.20
N ARG A 1195 16.60 -57.81 -12.08
CA ARG A 1195 15.92 -59.06 -11.72
C ARG A 1195 14.42 -58.82 -11.46
N PRO A 1196 13.53 -59.74 -11.89
CA PRO A 1196 12.08 -59.64 -11.68
C PRO A 1196 11.63 -59.45 -10.22
#